data_AF-A0AAW0H499-F1
#
_entry.id   AF-A0AAW0H499-F1
#
_cell.length_a   1.000
_cell.length_b   1.000
_cell.length_c   1.000
_cell.angle_alpha   90.00
_cell.angle_beta   90.00
_cell.angle_gamma   90.00
#
_symmetry.space_group_name_H-M   'P 1'
#
loop_
_entity.id
_entity.type
_entity.pdbx_description
1 polymer ?
#
loop_
_entity_poly.entity_id
_entity_poly.type
_entity_poly.pdbx_seq_one_letter_code
_entity_poly.pdbx_strand_id
1 'polypeptide(L)'
;VSPLFGTIYNSIYFIAQAMNKAMKENGQTSAAGLVQHSRNIQFYGFSQLIRTDSNGNGISEYVILDSNGEEWELRSTYTVDMETEQLRFRGTPIHFPGGRPPSADAKCWFAEGKICRGGIDPALAMMVCLALLVALLSINGFAYFIRRHINKIQLIKGPNRILLTLEDVTFINPHFGSKRGSRASVSFQIISEVQSGRSPRLSFSSGSLTPATYENSNIAIYEGDWVWLKKFPPGDFGDMKSIKSSASDVFEMMKDLRHENVNPLLGFFCDSGMFAIVTEFCSRRSLEDILTNDDLKLDWMFKSSLLLDLIKGMKYLHHRKFIHGRLKSRNCVVDGRFVLKVTDYGFNDVLEMLRLSEEEPSEEELLWTAPELLRAPRGIRLGSFAGDVYSFAIIMQEVMVRGAPFCMMDLPAKEIIDRLQKPPPVYRPVVSPEYAPPECLQLMKQCWAEAVEQRPTFDEIFNQFKTFNKGKKTNIIDSMLRMLEQYSSNLEDLIWERTEELEIEKQKTEKLLTQMLPLSVAESLKKGCTVEPEGFDLVTLYFSDIVGFTTISAMSEPIEVVDLLNDLYTLFDAIIGSHDVYKVETIGDAYMVASGLPKRNGSRHAAEIANMSLDILSSVGTFKMRHMPEVPVRIRIGLHSGPVVAGVVGLTMPRYCLFGDTVNTASRMESTGLPYRIHVSLSTVTILQTLSEGYEVELRGRTELKGKGTEETFWLIGKKGFTKPLPVPPPVGKDGQAGHGLPPAEIAAFQRRKAERQLVRNKP
;
A
#
# COMPACT_ATOMS: atom_id res chain seq x y z
N VAL A 1 66.22 83.70 36.32
CA VAL A 1 66.12 85.00 35.61
C VAL A 1 65.19 84.82 34.42
N SER A 2 64.26 85.74 34.17
CA SER A 2 63.29 85.59 33.06
C SER A 2 64.03 85.50 31.70
N PRO A 3 63.66 84.57 30.80
CA PRO A 3 64.23 84.50 29.44
C PRO A 3 64.09 85.81 28.66
N LEU A 4 63.03 86.58 28.96
CA LEU A 4 62.80 87.90 28.38
C LEU A 4 63.90 88.89 28.79
N PHE A 5 64.35 88.85 30.04
CA PHE A 5 65.44 89.70 30.52
C PHE A 5 66.75 89.38 29.81
N GLY A 6 67.08 88.09 29.67
CA GLY A 6 68.28 87.65 28.94
C GLY A 6 68.26 88.12 27.48
N THR A 7 67.11 88.03 26.82
CA THR A 7 66.93 88.48 25.43
C THR A 7 67.11 89.99 25.28
N ILE A 8 66.52 90.78 26.19
CA ILE A 8 66.67 92.24 26.19
C ILE A 8 68.12 92.64 26.46
N TYR A 9 68.78 92.02 27.45
CA TYR A 9 70.18 92.26 27.75
C TYR A 9 71.07 92.00 26.52
N ASN A 10 70.88 90.84 25.88
CA ASN A 10 71.64 90.45 24.70
C ASN A 10 71.44 91.42 23.53
N SER A 11 70.20 91.87 23.31
CA SER A 11 69.86 92.80 22.23
C SER A 11 70.52 94.17 22.42
N ILE A 12 70.48 94.71 23.66
CA ILE A 12 71.12 95.99 23.99
C ILE A 12 72.65 95.87 23.85
N TYR A 13 73.23 94.79 24.37
CA TYR A 13 74.67 94.57 24.32
C TYR A 13 75.18 94.41 22.87
N PHE A 14 74.41 93.70 22.03
CA PHE A 14 74.69 93.55 20.61
C PHE A 14 74.75 94.90 19.88
N ILE A 15 73.73 95.75 20.08
CA ILE A 15 73.69 97.09 19.48
C ILE A 15 74.88 97.93 19.97
N ALA A 16 75.17 97.91 21.28
CA ALA A 16 76.29 98.64 21.84
C ALA A 16 77.64 98.21 21.23
N GLN A 17 77.84 96.92 20.98
CA GLN A 17 79.05 96.42 20.35
C GLN A 17 79.15 96.78 18.87
N ALA A 18 78.05 96.72 18.12
CA ALA A 18 77.98 97.18 16.74
C ALA A 18 78.25 98.70 16.63
N MET A 19 77.71 99.49 17.56
CA MET A 19 77.96 100.93 17.64
C MET A 19 79.43 101.24 17.94
N ASN A 20 80.04 100.53 18.90
CA ASN A 20 81.45 100.70 19.24
C ASN A 20 82.36 100.38 18.04
N LYS A 21 82.05 99.34 17.27
CA LYS A 21 82.78 98.98 16.06
C LYS A 21 82.62 100.04 14.96
N ALA A 22 81.41 100.53 14.72
CA ALA A 22 81.14 101.61 13.77
C ALA A 22 81.84 102.93 14.14
N MET A 23 81.89 103.28 15.44
CA MET A 23 82.59 104.47 15.92
C MET A 23 84.12 104.37 15.73
N LYS A 24 84.71 103.18 15.93
CA LYS A 24 86.15 102.97 15.73
C LYS A 24 86.58 103.09 14.27
N GLU A 25 85.74 102.71 13.32
CA GLU A 25 86.10 102.73 11.89
C GLU A 25 85.80 104.07 11.21
N ASN A 26 84.64 104.71 11.46
CA ASN A 26 84.18 105.86 10.67
C ASN A 26 83.78 107.12 11.47
N GLY A 27 83.92 107.13 12.82
CA GLY A 27 83.70 108.32 13.65
C GLY A 27 82.27 108.90 13.70
N GLN A 28 81.31 108.37 12.94
CA GLN A 28 79.88 108.72 12.95
C GLN A 28 79.00 107.47 12.82
N THR A 29 77.95 107.36 13.65
CA THR A 29 77.00 106.23 13.63
C THR A 29 75.75 106.56 12.82
N SER A 30 75.71 106.20 11.54
CA SER A 30 74.45 106.17 10.77
C SER A 30 73.76 104.83 10.95
N ALA A 31 72.43 104.77 10.79
CA ALA A 31 71.66 103.52 10.91
C ALA A 31 72.14 102.45 9.90
N ALA A 32 72.48 102.85 8.68
CA ALA A 32 73.05 101.96 7.66
C ALA A 32 74.45 101.46 8.06
N GLY A 33 75.28 102.33 8.66
CA GLY A 33 76.59 101.93 9.20
C GLY A 33 76.46 100.90 10.32
N LEU A 34 75.50 101.08 11.23
CA LEU A 34 75.24 100.13 12.32
C LEU A 34 74.93 98.71 11.82
N VAL A 35 74.08 98.59 10.81
CA VAL A 35 73.75 97.29 10.20
C VAL A 35 74.98 96.64 9.56
N GLN A 36 75.80 97.41 8.85
CA GLN A 36 77.01 96.86 8.22
C GLN A 36 78.02 96.34 9.25
N HIS A 37 78.20 97.04 10.37
CA HIS A 37 79.15 96.65 11.41
C HIS A 37 78.62 95.58 12.37
N SER A 38 77.30 95.34 12.36
CA SER A 38 76.64 94.28 13.14
C SER A 38 76.91 92.85 12.65
N ARG A 39 77.53 92.72 11.47
CA ARG A 39 77.87 91.45 10.81
C ARG A 39 79.13 90.82 11.42
N ASN A 40 79.15 89.49 11.52
CA ASN A 40 80.28 88.70 12.01
C ASN A 40 80.83 89.16 13.38
N ILE A 41 79.94 89.51 14.31
CA ILE A 41 80.29 89.83 15.70
C ILE A 41 80.12 88.57 16.55
N GLN A 42 81.00 88.38 17.53
CA GLN A 42 80.86 87.36 18.57
C GLN A 42 80.97 88.02 19.94
N PHE A 43 80.03 87.69 20.84
CA PHE A 43 80.05 88.16 22.22
C PHE A 43 79.36 87.20 23.18
N TYR A 44 79.74 87.27 24.44
CA TYR A 44 79.04 86.58 25.52
C TYR A 44 77.83 87.41 25.94
N GLY A 45 76.65 86.91 25.62
CA GLY A 45 75.40 87.40 26.17
C GLY A 45 75.21 86.98 27.63
N PHE A 46 74.04 87.28 28.17
CA PHE A 46 73.67 87.04 29.55
C PHE A 46 73.90 85.59 30.03
N SER A 47 73.60 84.60 29.17
CA SER A 47 73.69 83.18 29.51
C SER A 47 74.34 82.31 28.43
N GLN A 48 74.65 82.87 27.27
CA GLN A 48 75.18 82.11 26.14
C GLN A 48 76.04 82.98 25.22
N LEU A 49 76.93 82.34 24.47
CA LEU A 49 77.68 82.99 23.41
C LEU A 49 76.74 83.25 22.22
N ILE A 50 76.68 84.50 21.76
CA ILE A 50 75.92 84.91 20.58
C ILE A 50 76.91 85.28 19.48
N ARG A 51 76.64 84.81 18.28
CA ARG A 51 77.39 85.12 17.07
C ARG A 51 76.44 85.77 16.06
N THR A 52 76.94 86.61 15.17
CA THR A 52 76.16 87.06 14.03
C THR A 52 76.74 86.57 12.72
N ASP A 53 75.85 86.25 11.78
CA ASP A 53 76.23 85.84 10.42
C ASP A 53 76.73 87.04 9.59
N SER A 54 77.06 86.75 8.33
CA SER A 54 77.46 87.76 7.35
C SER A 54 76.37 88.79 7.00
N ASN A 55 75.12 88.54 7.39
CA ASN A 55 73.98 89.42 7.19
C ASN A 55 73.61 90.23 8.44
N GLY A 56 74.15 89.87 9.61
CA GLY A 56 73.91 90.51 10.90
C GLY A 56 72.84 89.82 11.75
N ASN A 57 72.38 88.62 11.36
CA ASN A 57 71.40 87.85 12.12
C ASN A 57 72.07 87.11 13.28
N GLY A 58 71.40 87.09 14.44
CA GLY A 58 71.87 86.37 15.63
C GLY A 58 71.80 84.85 15.47
N ILE A 59 72.96 84.21 15.48
CA ILE A 59 73.14 82.76 15.58
C ILE A 59 73.38 82.41 17.05
N SER A 60 72.60 81.46 17.55
CA SER A 60 72.79 80.82 18.86
C SER A 60 72.81 79.32 18.69
N GLU A 61 73.70 78.63 19.40
CA GLU A 61 73.69 77.17 19.44
C GLU A 61 72.61 76.70 20.41
N TYR A 62 71.66 75.91 19.90
CA TYR A 62 70.63 75.28 20.74
C TYR A 62 71.00 73.82 21.00
N VAL A 63 70.63 73.31 22.18
CA VAL A 63 70.83 71.91 22.54
C VAL A 63 69.48 71.27 22.79
N ILE A 64 69.25 70.11 22.18
CA ILE A 64 68.06 69.29 22.41
C ILE A 64 68.33 68.43 23.65
N LEU A 65 67.51 68.64 24.67
CA LEU A 65 67.52 67.87 25.90
C LEU A 65 66.39 66.85 25.87
N ASP A 66 66.69 65.63 26.29
CA ASP A 66 65.75 64.52 26.35
C ASP A 66 65.73 63.89 27.76
N SER A 67 64.59 63.31 28.14
CA SER A 67 64.40 62.56 29.38
C SER A 67 63.69 61.25 29.08
N ASN A 68 64.12 60.18 29.76
CA ASN A 68 63.44 58.89 29.71
C ASN A 68 62.12 58.88 30.51
N GLY A 69 61.79 59.95 31.23
CA GLY A 69 60.58 60.09 32.04
C GLY A 69 60.61 59.34 33.38
N GLU A 70 61.68 58.60 33.69
CA GLU A 70 61.87 57.89 34.96
C GLU A 70 62.73 58.70 35.94
N GLU A 71 63.69 59.47 35.42
CA GLU A 71 64.58 60.34 36.18
C GLU A 71 64.34 61.82 35.82
N TRP A 72 64.54 62.72 36.79
CA TRP A 72 64.45 64.17 36.59
C TRP A 72 65.68 64.77 35.88
N GLU A 73 66.61 63.94 35.43
CA GLU A 73 67.84 64.36 34.76
C GLU A 73 67.64 64.50 33.24
N LEU A 74 67.99 65.66 32.70
CA LEU A 74 67.91 65.96 31.27
C LEU A 74 69.24 65.67 30.58
N ARG A 75 69.24 64.81 29.57
CA ARG A 75 70.44 64.43 28.81
C ARG A 75 70.50 65.18 27.48
N SER A 76 71.67 65.73 27.16
CA SER A 76 71.92 66.42 25.88
C SER A 76 72.11 65.43 24.75
N THR A 77 71.22 65.45 23.74
CA THR A 77 71.19 64.47 22.64
C THR A 77 71.77 65.02 21.34
N TYR A 78 71.30 66.19 20.90
CA TYR A 78 71.76 66.85 19.67
C TYR A 78 72.03 68.33 19.92
N THR A 79 72.95 68.91 19.16
CA THR A 79 73.12 70.36 19.05
C THR A 79 72.58 70.82 17.71
N VAL A 80 71.78 71.88 17.72
CA VAL A 80 71.26 72.54 16.53
C VAL A 80 72.24 73.62 16.14
N ASP A 81 72.89 73.41 15.00
CA ASP A 81 73.70 74.41 14.35
C ASP A 81 72.81 75.24 13.41
N MET A 82 72.45 76.44 13.86
CA MET A 82 71.56 77.33 13.13
C MET A 82 72.21 77.95 11.89
N GLU A 83 73.54 77.86 11.73
CA GLU A 83 74.23 78.38 10.54
C GLU A 83 74.17 77.39 9.37
N THR A 84 74.29 76.10 9.67
CA THR A 84 74.22 75.03 8.66
C THR A 84 72.84 74.38 8.57
N GLU A 85 71.90 74.75 9.45
CA GLU A 85 70.59 74.10 9.63
C GLU A 85 70.71 72.58 9.88
N GLN A 86 71.80 72.14 10.51
CA GLN A 86 72.09 70.73 10.76
C GLN A 86 72.04 70.38 12.24
N LEU A 87 71.62 69.14 12.52
CA LEU A 87 71.67 68.54 13.84
C LEU A 87 72.98 67.75 14.00
N ARG A 88 73.78 68.10 15.01
CA ARG A 88 75.00 67.36 15.37
C ARG A 88 74.74 66.47 16.57
N PHE A 89 75.00 65.18 16.41
CA PHE A 89 74.82 64.18 17.48
C PHE A 89 75.88 64.34 18.59
N ARG A 90 75.44 64.35 19.86
CA ARG A 90 76.30 64.53 21.04
C ARG A 90 76.63 63.25 21.80
N GLY A 91 76.21 62.08 21.30
CA GLY A 91 76.59 60.77 21.84
C GLY A 91 75.45 60.00 22.54
N THR A 92 74.32 60.64 22.80
CA THR A 92 73.12 60.02 23.40
C THR A 92 71.93 60.14 22.43
N PRO A 93 71.34 59.01 21.98
CA PRO A 93 70.18 59.05 21.08
C PRO A 93 68.93 59.54 21.82
N ILE A 94 68.00 60.16 21.08
CA ILE A 94 66.69 60.53 21.61
C ILE A 94 65.94 59.25 21.98
N HIS A 95 65.39 59.21 23.19
CA HIS A 95 64.57 58.14 23.70
C HIS A 95 63.15 58.24 23.12
N PHE A 96 62.75 57.22 22.36
CA PHE A 96 61.38 57.09 21.88
C PHE A 96 60.66 56.00 22.70
N PRO A 97 59.49 56.29 23.32
CA PRO A 97 58.77 55.34 24.18
C PRO A 97 58.39 53.99 23.54
N GLY A 98 58.40 53.88 22.21
CA GLY A 98 58.17 52.64 21.46
C GLY A 98 59.43 52.03 20.83
N GLY A 99 60.63 52.50 21.20
CA GLY A 99 61.92 52.03 20.70
C GLY A 99 62.27 52.47 19.26
N ARG A 100 61.36 53.14 18.54
CA ARG A 100 61.58 53.64 17.18
C ARG A 100 60.93 55.03 17.01
N PRO A 101 61.54 55.93 16.20
CA PRO A 101 60.92 57.20 15.87
C PRO A 101 59.65 57.00 15.02
N PRO A 102 58.60 57.81 15.21
CA PRO A 102 57.49 57.92 14.26
C PRO A 102 57.95 58.37 12.87
N SER A 103 57.13 58.17 11.82
CA SER A 103 57.46 58.67 10.48
C SER A 103 57.59 60.19 10.46
N ALA A 104 58.49 60.72 9.62
CA ALA A 104 58.84 62.16 9.61
C ALA A 104 57.64 63.10 9.32
N ASP A 105 56.58 62.57 8.71
CA ASP A 105 55.37 63.24 8.23
C ASP A 105 54.12 62.94 9.08
N ALA A 106 54.29 62.27 10.22
CA ALA A 106 53.15 61.89 11.04
C ALA A 106 52.45 63.13 11.65
N LYS A 107 51.17 63.34 11.32
CA LYS A 107 50.35 64.47 11.84
C LYS A 107 50.33 64.59 13.37
N CYS A 108 50.68 63.51 14.06
CA CYS A 108 50.78 63.45 15.52
C CYS A 108 51.93 64.28 16.12
N TRP A 109 52.97 64.67 15.35
CA TRP A 109 54.12 65.44 15.85
C TRP A 109 53.72 66.78 16.48
N PHE A 110 52.65 67.37 15.97
CA PHE A 110 52.20 68.72 16.35
C PHE A 110 50.87 68.70 17.11
N ALA A 111 50.44 67.54 17.59
CA ALA A 111 49.20 67.38 18.35
C ALA A 111 49.47 67.47 19.86
N GLU A 112 49.06 68.57 20.48
CA GLU A 112 49.26 68.83 21.90
C GLU A 112 48.61 67.73 22.78
N GLY A 113 49.36 67.22 23.76
CA GLY A 113 48.88 66.24 24.75
C GLY A 113 48.70 64.79 24.27
N LYS A 114 49.07 64.44 23.02
CA LYS A 114 48.96 63.07 22.50
C LYS A 114 50.32 62.42 22.22
N ILE A 115 50.52 61.21 22.76
CA ILE A 115 51.72 60.40 22.50
C ILE A 115 51.62 59.78 21.10
N CYS A 116 52.56 60.09 20.20
CA CYS A 116 52.57 59.51 18.86
C CYS A 116 53.13 58.07 18.86
N ARG A 117 52.30 57.09 18.43
CA ARG A 117 52.66 55.66 18.42
C ARG A 117 52.84 55.05 17.02
N GLY A 118 52.78 55.84 15.94
CA GLY A 118 52.84 55.33 14.55
C GLY A 118 51.53 54.65 14.13
N GLY A 119 50.86 55.19 13.10
CA GLY A 119 49.59 54.65 12.59
C GLY A 119 49.78 53.45 11.65
N ILE A 120 48.74 52.63 11.50
CA ILE A 120 48.68 51.53 10.52
C ILE A 120 48.36 52.11 9.12
N ASP A 121 49.09 51.67 8.09
CA ASP A 121 48.91 52.12 6.72
C ASP A 121 47.52 51.74 6.17
N PRO A 122 46.67 52.70 5.75
CA PRO A 122 45.36 52.43 5.18
C PRO A 122 45.40 51.55 3.92
N ALA A 123 46.51 51.52 3.16
CA ALA A 123 46.67 50.62 2.02
C ALA A 123 46.72 49.14 2.45
N LEU A 124 47.43 48.86 3.56
CA LEU A 124 47.51 47.50 4.12
C LEU A 124 46.14 47.04 4.64
N ALA A 125 45.40 47.92 5.31
CA ALA A 125 44.06 47.61 5.80
C ALA A 125 43.07 47.30 4.66
N MET A 126 43.13 48.06 3.56
CA MET A 126 42.32 47.82 2.37
C MET A 126 42.68 46.51 1.66
N MET A 127 43.98 46.18 1.56
CA MET A 127 44.44 44.91 0.98
C MET A 127 43.99 43.69 1.80
N VAL A 128 44.03 43.79 3.13
CA VAL A 128 43.53 42.73 4.02
C VAL A 128 42.01 42.57 3.88
N CYS A 129 41.26 43.67 3.81
CA CYS A 129 39.80 43.61 3.60
C CYS A 129 39.45 43.00 2.24
N LEU A 130 40.17 43.36 1.17
CA LEU A 130 39.97 42.79 -0.16
C LEU A 130 40.31 41.30 -0.20
N ALA A 131 41.40 40.88 0.45
CA ALA A 131 41.78 39.48 0.56
C ALA A 131 40.72 38.67 1.33
N LEU A 132 40.16 39.21 2.42
CA LEU A 132 39.06 38.59 3.16
C LEU A 132 37.78 38.48 2.31
N LEU A 133 37.48 39.49 1.50
CA LEU A 133 36.30 39.49 0.63
C LEU A 133 36.45 38.48 -0.52
N VAL A 134 37.63 38.38 -1.12
CA VAL A 134 37.95 37.35 -2.13
C VAL A 134 37.94 35.94 -1.51
N ALA A 135 38.43 35.78 -0.27
CA ALA A 135 38.35 34.52 0.46
C ALA A 135 36.89 34.13 0.75
N LEU A 136 36.04 35.08 1.17
CA LEU A 136 34.61 34.84 1.36
C LEU A 136 33.90 34.47 0.05
N LEU A 137 34.19 35.16 -1.05
CA LEU A 137 33.61 34.84 -2.36
C LEU A 137 34.08 33.48 -2.88
N SER A 138 35.35 33.13 -2.68
CA SER A 138 35.88 31.82 -3.10
C SER A 138 35.38 30.68 -2.22
N ILE A 139 35.24 30.87 -0.90
CA ILE A 139 34.60 29.90 0.00
C ILE A 139 33.13 29.71 -0.38
N ASN A 140 32.37 30.78 -0.63
CA ASN A 140 30.98 30.66 -1.06
C ASN A 140 30.85 30.03 -2.46
N GLY A 141 31.75 30.37 -3.39
CA GLY A 141 31.82 29.76 -4.71
C GLY A 141 32.18 28.27 -4.65
N PHE A 142 33.13 27.90 -3.79
CA PHE A 142 33.53 26.50 -3.56
C PHE A 142 32.43 25.72 -2.83
N ALA A 143 31.75 26.32 -1.85
CA ALA A 143 30.59 25.74 -1.19
C ALA A 143 29.42 25.55 -2.16
N TYR A 144 29.16 26.53 -3.04
CA TYR A 144 28.19 26.39 -4.13
C TYR A 144 28.59 25.27 -5.11
N PHE A 145 29.87 25.18 -5.47
CA PHE A 145 30.37 24.14 -6.36
C PHE A 145 30.29 22.75 -5.72
N ILE A 146 30.66 22.60 -4.44
CA ILE A 146 30.49 21.38 -3.66
C ILE A 146 29.01 21.04 -3.53
N ARG A 147 28.13 21.99 -3.19
CA ARG A 147 26.69 21.75 -3.10
C ARG A 147 26.11 21.30 -4.44
N ARG A 148 26.51 21.95 -5.53
CA ARG A 148 26.15 21.56 -6.90
C ARG A 148 26.70 20.18 -7.27
N HIS A 149 27.90 19.84 -6.83
CA HIS A 149 28.52 18.53 -7.07
C HIS A 149 27.87 17.42 -6.23
N ILE A 150 27.51 17.70 -4.97
CA ILE A 150 26.77 16.78 -4.09
C ILE A 150 25.36 16.55 -4.64
N ASN A 151 24.65 17.59 -5.07
CA ASN A 151 23.35 17.45 -5.73
C ASN A 151 23.46 16.58 -7.00
N LYS A 152 24.48 16.81 -7.83
CA LYS A 152 24.80 15.95 -9.00
C LYS A 152 25.08 14.49 -8.65
N ILE A 153 25.71 14.21 -7.51
CA ILE A 153 25.94 12.85 -7.04
C ILE A 153 24.64 12.23 -6.51
N GLN A 154 23.82 12.98 -5.77
CA GLN A 154 22.53 12.51 -5.25
C GLN A 154 21.52 12.16 -6.35
N LEU A 155 21.64 12.75 -7.55
CA LEU A 155 20.85 12.38 -8.73
C LEU A 155 21.11 10.94 -9.20
N ILE A 156 22.29 10.37 -8.94
CA ILE A 156 22.76 9.09 -9.51
C ILE A 156 22.98 8.01 -8.42
N LYS A 157 23.36 8.37 -7.19
CA LYS A 157 23.53 7.44 -6.06
C LYS A 157 23.17 8.07 -4.71
N GLY A 158 22.41 7.34 -3.89
CA GLY A 158 22.06 7.69 -2.51
C GLY A 158 20.56 7.50 -2.20
N PRO A 159 20.12 7.75 -0.95
CA PRO A 159 18.71 7.59 -0.52
C PRO A 159 17.74 8.58 -1.17
N ASN A 160 18.24 9.62 -1.86
CA ASN A 160 17.43 10.63 -2.55
C ASN A 160 17.56 10.54 -4.09
N ARG A 161 18.01 9.40 -4.63
CA ARG A 161 18.13 9.20 -6.08
C ARG A 161 16.83 9.54 -6.81
N ILE A 162 16.96 10.18 -7.95
CA ILE A 162 15.83 10.61 -8.79
C ILE A 162 15.57 9.56 -9.87
N LEU A 163 16.59 8.81 -10.28
CA LEU A 163 16.48 7.71 -11.22
C LEU A 163 16.33 6.38 -10.45
N LEU A 164 15.24 5.67 -10.72
CA LEU A 164 14.89 4.37 -10.14
C LEU A 164 15.14 3.27 -11.17
N THR A 165 15.65 2.13 -10.71
CA THR A 165 15.91 0.93 -11.54
C THR A 165 15.00 -0.23 -11.10
N LEU A 166 15.09 -1.37 -11.80
CA LEU A 166 14.31 -2.58 -11.49
C LEU A 166 14.62 -3.17 -10.10
N GLU A 167 15.77 -2.84 -9.52
CA GLU A 167 16.15 -3.23 -8.15
C GLU A 167 15.34 -2.48 -7.08
N ASP A 168 14.75 -1.34 -7.44
CA ASP A 168 14.17 -0.39 -6.50
C ASP A 168 12.66 -0.51 -6.38
N VAL A 169 12.04 -1.14 -7.38
CA VAL A 169 10.59 -1.10 -7.62
C VAL A 169 10.07 -2.52 -7.84
N THR A 170 9.13 -2.95 -7.02
CA THR A 170 8.47 -4.26 -7.16
C THR A 170 7.13 -4.12 -7.86
N PHE A 171 7.00 -4.60 -9.09
CA PHE A 171 5.73 -4.51 -9.83
C PHE A 171 4.66 -5.44 -9.24
N ILE A 172 3.43 -4.95 -9.15
CA ILE A 172 2.28 -5.68 -8.62
C ILE A 172 1.11 -5.61 -9.61
N ASN A 173 0.33 -6.69 -9.71
CA ASN A 173 -0.93 -6.72 -10.45
C ASN A 173 -2.06 -6.74 -9.42
N PRO A 174 -2.53 -5.57 -8.93
CA PRO A 174 -3.72 -5.54 -8.11
C PRO A 174 -4.91 -6.00 -8.97
N HIS A 175 -5.70 -6.92 -8.43
CA HIS A 175 -6.91 -7.41 -9.06
C HIS A 175 -7.96 -6.30 -9.14
N PHE A 176 -7.89 -5.48 -10.18
CA PHE A 176 -8.97 -4.59 -10.58
C PHE A 176 -9.73 -5.28 -11.71
N GLY A 177 -10.84 -5.94 -11.38
CA GLY A 177 -11.65 -6.68 -12.34
C GLY A 177 -12.15 -5.79 -13.47
N SER A 178 -11.46 -5.80 -14.61
CA SER A 178 -11.96 -5.25 -15.87
C SER A 178 -12.68 -6.36 -16.63
N LYS A 179 -13.99 -6.48 -16.43
CA LYS A 179 -14.87 -7.10 -17.44
C LYS A 179 -15.71 -6.02 -18.08
N ARG A 180 -15.25 -5.56 -19.25
CA ARG A 180 -16.13 -4.96 -20.26
C ARG A 180 -17.13 -6.04 -20.68
N GLY A 181 -18.35 -5.97 -20.17
CA GLY A 181 -19.45 -6.81 -20.62
C GLY A 181 -20.31 -7.34 -19.48
N SER A 182 -21.57 -6.91 -19.50
CA SER A 182 -22.71 -7.35 -18.68
C SER A 182 -22.85 -6.74 -17.28
N ARG A 183 -24.02 -6.12 -17.10
CA ARG A 183 -24.63 -5.63 -15.87
C ARG A 183 -24.49 -6.66 -14.73
N ALA A 184 -23.63 -6.36 -13.76
CA ALA A 184 -23.75 -6.81 -12.38
C ALA A 184 -22.83 -5.92 -11.52
N SER A 185 -23.39 -5.40 -10.44
CA SER A 185 -22.74 -4.63 -9.37
C SER A 185 -21.42 -5.26 -8.92
N VAL A 186 -20.32 -4.49 -8.91
CA VAL A 186 -19.03 -4.94 -8.38
C VAL A 186 -18.60 -4.02 -7.24
N SER A 187 -18.81 -4.51 -6.02
CA SER A 187 -18.44 -3.86 -4.76
C SER A 187 -16.91 -3.83 -4.54
N PHE A 188 -16.47 -2.76 -3.88
CA PHE A 188 -15.10 -2.46 -3.46
C PHE A 188 -14.58 -3.46 -2.39
N GLN A 189 -13.64 -4.33 -2.75
CA GLN A 189 -12.82 -5.10 -1.78
C GLN A 189 -11.43 -4.48 -1.63
N ILE A 190 -11.30 -3.37 -0.89
CA ILE A 190 -10.01 -2.86 -0.38
C ILE A 190 -10.09 -2.45 1.11
N ILE A 191 -11.25 -2.57 1.77
CA ILE A 191 -11.44 -1.94 3.10
C ILE A 191 -10.87 -2.77 4.29
N SER A 192 -10.51 -4.05 4.14
CA SER A 192 -10.17 -4.87 5.32
C SER A 192 -8.70 -4.87 5.79
N GLU A 193 -7.74 -4.20 5.14
CA GLU A 193 -6.32 -4.33 5.52
C GLU A 193 -5.55 -3.04 5.85
N VAL A 194 -6.17 -1.86 5.78
CA VAL A 194 -5.47 -0.58 6.04
C VAL A 194 -5.63 -0.08 7.50
N GLN A 195 -6.49 -0.69 8.32
CA GLN A 195 -6.65 -0.30 9.73
C GLN A 195 -5.69 -1.01 10.71
N SER A 196 -4.92 -2.00 10.28
CA SER A 196 -3.90 -2.64 11.10
C SER A 196 -2.53 -2.21 10.59
N GLY A 197 -1.84 -1.34 11.32
CA GLY A 197 -0.47 -0.90 11.03
C GLY A 197 0.58 -2.01 11.15
N ARG A 198 0.37 -3.14 10.47
CA ARG A 198 1.32 -4.24 10.32
C ARG A 198 1.63 -4.42 8.83
N SER A 199 2.92 -4.63 8.55
CA SER A 199 3.44 -4.92 7.21
C SER A 199 2.69 -6.09 6.56
N PRO A 200 2.35 -6.01 5.26
CA PRO A 200 1.55 -7.03 4.59
C PRO A 200 2.35 -8.33 4.46
N ARG A 201 1.81 -9.44 5.01
CA ARG A 201 2.26 -10.80 4.69
C ARG A 201 1.34 -11.34 3.59
N LEU A 202 1.85 -11.44 2.38
CA LEU A 202 1.13 -12.01 1.23
C LEU A 202 1.07 -13.54 1.34
N SER A 203 -0.12 -14.10 1.51
CA SER A 203 -0.42 -15.50 1.16
C SER A 203 -1.01 -15.53 -0.26
N PHE A 204 -0.25 -16.09 -1.20
CA PHE A 204 -0.72 -16.28 -2.57
C PHE A 204 -1.56 -17.55 -2.67
N SER A 205 -2.83 -17.42 -3.07
CA SER A 205 -3.64 -18.53 -3.59
C SER A 205 -3.27 -18.75 -5.05
N SER A 206 -2.70 -19.92 -5.35
CA SER A 206 -2.30 -20.33 -6.70
C SER A 206 -3.53 -20.61 -7.56
N GLY A 207 -3.94 -19.64 -8.38
CA GLY A 207 -5.00 -19.78 -9.37
C GLY A 207 -4.93 -18.75 -10.48
N SER A 208 -4.17 -19.04 -11.53
CA SER A 208 -4.24 -18.45 -12.88
C SER A 208 -4.14 -16.92 -13.02
N LEU A 209 -2.97 -16.32 -12.79
CA LEU A 209 -2.60 -15.03 -13.41
C LEU A 209 -1.11 -15.01 -13.80
N THR A 210 -0.82 -14.32 -14.91
CA THR A 210 0.55 -13.98 -15.32
C THR A 210 1.23 -13.15 -14.24
N PRO A 211 2.49 -13.43 -13.89
CA PRO A 211 3.25 -12.63 -12.92
C PRO A 211 3.23 -11.14 -13.31
N ALA A 212 3.12 -10.26 -12.33
CA ALA A 212 3.29 -8.82 -12.57
C ALA A 212 4.72 -8.56 -13.04
N THR A 213 4.86 -7.90 -14.18
CA THR A 213 6.13 -7.53 -14.82
C THR A 213 6.12 -6.05 -15.12
N TYR A 214 7.30 -5.49 -15.35
CA TYR A 214 7.47 -4.09 -15.76
C TYR A 214 6.75 -3.76 -17.08
N GLU A 215 6.43 -4.77 -17.91
CA GLU A 215 5.66 -4.61 -19.15
C GLU A 215 4.15 -4.53 -18.89
N ASN A 216 3.61 -5.39 -18.02
CA ASN A 216 2.16 -5.57 -17.87
C ASN A 216 1.49 -4.76 -16.75
N SER A 217 2.25 -4.16 -15.83
CA SER A 217 1.68 -3.37 -14.73
C SER A 217 2.21 -1.93 -14.66
N ASN A 218 1.31 -0.97 -14.43
CA ASN A 218 1.66 0.43 -14.14
C ASN A 218 1.71 0.71 -12.63
N ILE A 219 1.55 -0.32 -11.78
CA ILE A 219 1.51 -0.19 -10.33
C ILE A 219 2.67 -0.99 -9.74
N ALA A 220 3.37 -0.37 -8.79
CA ALA A 220 4.48 -1.01 -8.12
C ALA A 220 4.60 -0.57 -6.65
N ILE A 221 5.54 -1.19 -5.94
CA ILE A 221 5.90 -0.86 -4.57
C ILE A 221 7.31 -0.26 -4.57
N TYR A 222 7.46 0.92 -3.99
CA TYR A 222 8.72 1.64 -3.78
C TYR A 222 8.85 2.01 -2.31
N GLU A 223 9.93 1.60 -1.64
CA GLU A 223 10.17 1.83 -0.20
C GLU A 223 9.03 1.38 0.74
N GLY A 224 8.18 0.45 0.28
CA GLY A 224 7.02 -0.06 1.03
C GLY A 224 5.69 0.61 0.68
N ASP A 225 5.72 1.72 -0.08
CA ASP A 225 4.54 2.46 -0.50
C ASP A 225 4.13 2.14 -1.94
N TRP A 226 2.83 2.23 -2.22
CA TRP A 226 2.28 1.97 -3.55
C TRP A 226 2.53 3.18 -4.46
N VAL A 227 3.05 2.92 -5.66
CA VAL A 227 3.41 3.93 -6.64
C VAL A 227 2.78 3.66 -8.00
N TRP A 228 2.48 4.74 -8.71
CA TRP A 228 1.98 4.73 -10.08
C TRP A 228 3.11 5.10 -11.05
N LEU A 229 3.29 4.27 -12.08
CA LEU A 229 4.28 4.45 -13.13
C LEU A 229 3.58 4.84 -14.43
N LYS A 230 3.78 6.09 -14.86
CA LYS A 230 3.33 6.56 -16.17
C LYS A 230 4.43 6.32 -17.19
N LYS A 231 4.29 5.24 -17.96
CA LYS A 231 5.27 4.75 -18.94
C LYS A 231 5.23 5.56 -20.24
N PHE A 232 6.40 5.78 -20.82
CA PHE A 232 6.58 6.33 -22.16
C PHE A 232 6.83 5.18 -23.16
N PRO A 233 6.43 5.35 -24.43
CA PRO A 233 6.66 4.34 -25.46
C PRO A 233 8.16 4.05 -25.63
N PRO A 234 8.56 2.80 -25.92
CA PRO A 234 9.96 2.43 -26.05
C PRO A 234 10.63 3.21 -27.17
N GLY A 235 11.60 4.03 -26.82
CA GLY A 235 12.43 4.80 -27.74
C GLY A 235 13.91 4.58 -27.43
N ASP A 236 14.79 4.99 -28.35
CA ASP A 236 16.23 4.98 -28.11
C ASP A 236 16.55 6.12 -27.12
N PHE A 237 16.30 5.86 -25.83
CA PHE A 237 16.60 6.75 -24.71
C PHE A 237 18.12 6.70 -24.47
N GLY A 238 18.90 7.09 -25.47
CA GLY A 238 20.36 7.02 -25.47
C GLY A 238 20.95 7.60 -24.19
N ASP A 239 22.13 7.13 -23.78
CA ASP A 239 22.83 7.43 -22.52
C ASP A 239 22.27 8.69 -21.81
N MET A 240 21.31 8.46 -20.91
CA MET A 240 20.62 9.49 -20.13
C MET A 240 21.60 10.34 -19.27
N LYS A 241 22.86 9.88 -19.17
CA LYS A 241 24.03 10.63 -18.67
C LYS A 241 24.33 11.92 -19.45
N SER A 242 23.82 12.06 -20.69
CA SER A 242 24.01 13.23 -21.55
C SER A 242 22.85 14.24 -21.50
N ILE A 243 21.77 13.95 -20.76
CA ILE A 243 20.65 14.87 -20.59
C ILE A 243 21.19 16.17 -19.97
N LYS A 244 21.08 17.24 -20.77
CA LYS A 244 21.70 18.54 -20.56
C LYS A 244 21.45 19.05 -19.15
N SER A 245 22.45 19.75 -18.61
CA SER A 245 22.43 20.42 -17.31
C SER A 245 21.24 21.37 -17.07
N SER A 246 20.45 21.71 -18.10
CA SER A 246 19.23 22.53 -17.99
C SER A 246 17.98 21.74 -17.57
N ALA A 247 17.92 20.42 -17.82
CA ALA A 247 16.76 19.60 -17.46
C ALA A 247 16.80 19.10 -16.01
N SER A 248 18.00 18.97 -15.43
CA SER A 248 18.19 18.63 -14.01
C SER A 248 17.50 19.63 -13.08
N ASP A 249 17.56 20.92 -13.41
CA ASP A 249 16.98 21.99 -12.58
C ASP A 249 15.44 21.92 -12.54
N VAL A 250 14.80 21.51 -13.64
CA VAL A 250 13.33 21.32 -13.71
C VAL A 250 12.91 20.10 -12.90
N PHE A 251 13.65 19.00 -12.98
CA PHE A 251 13.36 17.80 -12.19
C PHE A 251 13.58 17.98 -10.68
N GLU A 252 14.63 18.71 -10.30
CA GLU A 252 14.83 19.14 -8.91
C GLU A 252 13.64 20.00 -8.46
N MET A 253 13.22 20.97 -9.27
CA MET A 253 12.06 21.81 -8.98
C MET A 253 10.77 20.98 -8.83
N MET A 254 10.51 20.01 -9.73
CA MET A 254 9.33 19.14 -9.68
C MET A 254 9.33 18.22 -8.45
N LYS A 255 10.50 17.74 -8.02
CA LYS A 255 10.67 16.92 -6.81
C LYS A 255 10.46 17.74 -5.54
N ASP A 256 10.83 19.01 -5.54
CA ASP A 256 10.66 19.91 -4.40
C ASP A 256 9.21 20.40 -4.22
N LEU A 257 8.33 20.18 -5.20
CA LEU A 257 6.91 20.46 -5.06
C LEU A 257 6.29 19.50 -4.03
N ARG A 258 5.82 20.09 -2.92
CA ARG A 258 5.15 19.40 -1.82
C ARG A 258 3.95 20.23 -1.36
N HIS A 259 2.76 19.67 -1.57
CA HIS A 259 1.49 20.26 -1.17
C HIS A 259 0.42 19.16 -1.05
N GLU A 260 -0.54 19.31 -0.15
CA GLU A 260 -1.59 18.30 0.11
C GLU A 260 -2.39 17.93 -1.15
N ASN A 261 -2.65 18.91 -2.01
CA ASN A 261 -3.42 18.77 -3.26
C ASN A 261 -2.56 18.67 -4.54
N VAL A 262 -1.28 18.33 -4.42
CA VAL A 262 -0.39 18.05 -5.57
C VAL A 262 0.23 16.67 -5.36
N ASN A 263 0.08 15.77 -6.33
CA ASN A 263 0.56 14.40 -6.23
C ASN A 263 2.10 14.39 -6.31
N PRO A 264 2.82 14.06 -5.23
CA PRO A 264 4.27 14.21 -5.21
C PRO A 264 4.97 13.31 -6.25
N LEU A 265 5.86 13.90 -7.03
CA LEU A 265 6.85 13.18 -7.83
C LEU A 265 7.87 12.51 -6.89
N LEU A 266 7.99 11.19 -7.02
CA LEU A 266 8.95 10.38 -6.27
C LEU A 266 10.26 10.22 -7.05
N GLY A 267 10.16 10.02 -8.36
CA GLY A 267 11.31 9.92 -9.25
C GLY A 267 10.93 9.54 -10.68
N PHE A 268 11.93 9.16 -11.46
CA PHE A 268 11.82 8.63 -12.81
C PHE A 268 12.36 7.23 -12.83
N PHE A 269 11.60 6.29 -13.37
CA PHE A 269 12.07 4.94 -13.62
C PHE A 269 12.76 4.90 -14.97
N CYS A 270 13.98 4.37 -15.04
CA CYS A 270 14.72 4.19 -16.28
C CYS A 270 15.51 2.88 -16.21
N ASP A 271 14.98 1.83 -16.82
CA ASP A 271 15.64 0.53 -16.90
C ASP A 271 15.09 -0.27 -18.08
N SER A 272 15.89 -1.21 -18.61
CA SER A 272 15.46 -2.17 -19.63
C SER A 272 14.77 -1.53 -20.86
N GLY A 273 15.20 -0.33 -21.26
CA GLY A 273 14.63 0.41 -22.38
C GLY A 273 13.28 1.09 -22.11
N MET A 274 12.84 1.15 -20.85
CA MET A 274 11.60 1.79 -20.43
C MET A 274 11.89 3.03 -19.58
N PHE A 275 11.22 4.14 -19.92
CA PHE A 275 11.21 5.37 -19.13
C PHE A 275 9.81 5.62 -18.58
N ALA A 276 9.69 5.93 -17.28
CA ALA A 276 8.41 6.26 -16.66
C ALA A 276 8.54 7.33 -15.58
N ILE A 277 7.49 8.14 -15.41
CA ILE A 277 7.33 9.04 -14.27
C ILE A 277 6.72 8.25 -13.11
N VAL A 278 7.31 8.36 -11.92
CA VAL A 278 6.87 7.65 -10.70
C VAL A 278 6.26 8.63 -9.71
N THR A 279 4.97 8.47 -9.44
CA THR A 279 4.18 9.27 -8.50
C THR A 279 3.52 8.39 -7.43
N GLU A 280 3.07 8.98 -6.33
CA GLU A 280 2.26 8.28 -5.32
C GLU A 280 0.97 7.69 -5.95
N PHE A 281 0.63 6.45 -5.58
CA PHE A 281 -0.59 5.80 -6.06
C PHE A 281 -1.82 6.30 -5.31
N CYS A 282 -2.80 6.81 -6.06
CA CYS A 282 -4.08 7.26 -5.54
C CYS A 282 -5.15 6.16 -5.74
N SER A 283 -5.66 5.58 -4.66
CA SER A 283 -6.52 4.39 -4.70
C SER A 283 -7.89 4.59 -5.35
N ARG A 284 -8.39 5.83 -5.42
CA ARG A 284 -9.67 6.17 -6.08
C ARG A 284 -9.52 6.61 -7.54
N ARG A 285 -8.31 6.47 -8.11
CA ARG A 285 -7.98 6.79 -9.51
C ARG A 285 -8.29 8.25 -9.86
N SER A 286 -8.73 8.53 -11.08
CA SER A 286 -8.95 9.89 -11.58
C SER A 286 -10.32 10.45 -11.17
N LEU A 287 -10.45 11.77 -11.23
CA LEU A 287 -11.72 12.46 -10.99
C LEU A 287 -12.79 12.02 -12.00
N GLU A 288 -12.42 11.77 -13.26
CA GLU A 288 -13.34 11.24 -14.28
C GLU A 288 -13.92 9.87 -13.87
N ASP A 289 -13.10 8.98 -13.31
CA ASP A 289 -13.55 7.67 -12.82
C ASP A 289 -14.59 7.83 -11.69
N ILE A 290 -14.40 8.80 -10.80
CA ILE A 290 -15.34 9.11 -9.71
C ILE A 290 -16.64 9.69 -10.24
N LEU A 291 -16.58 10.60 -11.22
CA LEU A 291 -17.77 11.21 -11.80
C LEU A 291 -18.62 10.20 -12.56
N THR A 292 -17.98 9.25 -13.26
CA THR A 292 -18.63 8.19 -14.05
C THR A 292 -19.28 7.11 -13.18
N ASN A 293 -18.85 6.95 -11.93
CA ASN A 293 -19.35 5.90 -11.05
C ASN A 293 -20.69 6.27 -10.40
N ASP A 294 -21.81 5.88 -11.00
CA ASP A 294 -23.18 6.19 -10.55
C ASP A 294 -23.51 5.77 -9.10
N ASP A 295 -22.81 4.77 -8.55
CA ASP A 295 -23.05 4.28 -7.18
C ASP A 295 -22.67 5.33 -6.13
N LEU A 296 -21.72 6.22 -6.45
CA LEU A 296 -21.33 7.31 -5.56
C LEU A 296 -22.33 8.46 -5.64
N LYS A 297 -23.06 8.74 -4.56
CA LYS A 297 -23.93 9.92 -4.49
C LYS A 297 -23.11 11.17 -4.13
N LEU A 298 -22.81 12.01 -5.14
CA LEU A 298 -22.04 13.24 -4.99
C LEU A 298 -22.97 14.43 -4.69
N ASP A 299 -23.17 14.73 -3.41
CA ASP A 299 -23.88 15.93 -2.99
C ASP A 299 -23.07 17.22 -3.29
N TRP A 300 -23.70 18.39 -3.16
CA TRP A 300 -23.00 19.65 -3.43
C TRP A 300 -21.81 19.89 -2.50
N MET A 301 -21.87 19.44 -1.25
CA MET A 301 -20.78 19.61 -0.28
C MET A 301 -19.53 18.86 -0.75
N PHE A 302 -19.69 17.61 -1.16
CA PHE A 302 -18.62 16.79 -1.70
C PHE A 302 -18.09 17.32 -3.04
N LYS A 303 -18.98 17.76 -3.96
CA LYS A 303 -18.55 18.43 -5.19
C LYS A 303 -17.71 19.68 -4.90
N SER A 304 -18.13 20.47 -3.90
CA SER A 304 -17.42 21.70 -3.51
C SER A 304 -16.06 21.44 -2.85
N SER A 305 -15.89 20.31 -2.13
CA SER A 305 -14.61 19.96 -1.53
C SER A 305 -13.59 19.56 -2.59
N LEU A 306 -13.98 18.74 -3.57
CA LEU A 306 -13.14 18.36 -4.71
C LEU A 306 -12.67 19.59 -5.50
N LEU A 307 -13.58 20.53 -5.78
CA LEU A 307 -13.23 21.78 -6.47
C LEU A 307 -12.30 22.67 -5.63
N LEU A 308 -12.53 22.77 -4.32
CA LEU A 308 -11.65 23.54 -3.43
C LEU A 308 -10.23 22.97 -3.41
N ASP A 309 -10.10 21.65 -3.36
CA ASP A 309 -8.82 20.96 -3.37
C ASP A 309 -8.08 21.15 -4.69
N LEU A 310 -8.79 21.07 -5.82
CA LEU A 310 -8.23 21.42 -7.14
C LEU A 310 -7.74 22.88 -7.19
N ILE A 311 -8.53 23.83 -6.68
CA ILE A 311 -8.14 25.25 -6.63
C ILE A 311 -6.88 25.43 -5.79
N LYS A 312 -6.77 24.81 -4.61
CA LYS A 312 -5.57 24.89 -3.76
C LYS A 312 -4.34 24.32 -4.47
N GLY A 313 -4.48 23.17 -5.14
CA GLY A 313 -3.40 22.52 -5.89
C GLY A 313 -2.87 23.41 -7.01
N MET A 314 -3.77 23.93 -7.86
CA MET A 314 -3.39 24.82 -8.96
C MET A 314 -2.86 26.18 -8.48
N LYS A 315 -3.45 26.74 -7.42
CA LYS A 315 -2.92 27.94 -6.76
C LYS A 315 -1.48 27.72 -6.31
N TYR A 316 -1.16 26.58 -5.71
CA TYR A 316 0.20 26.27 -5.27
C TYR A 316 1.17 26.18 -6.46
N LEU A 317 0.79 25.46 -7.53
CA LEU A 317 1.61 25.36 -8.75
C LEU A 317 1.89 26.72 -9.38
N HIS A 318 0.86 27.56 -9.53
CA HIS A 318 1.00 28.90 -10.11
C HIS A 318 1.88 29.83 -9.25
N HIS A 319 1.78 29.77 -7.92
CA HIS A 319 2.70 30.50 -7.03
C HIS A 319 4.16 30.09 -7.19
N ARG A 320 4.41 28.81 -7.48
CA ARG A 320 5.74 28.28 -7.81
C ARG A 320 6.15 28.58 -9.25
N LYS A 321 5.35 29.36 -9.99
CA LYS A 321 5.54 29.72 -11.40
C LYS A 321 5.54 28.50 -12.32
N PHE A 322 4.81 27.46 -11.92
CA PHE A 322 4.72 26.21 -12.65
C PHE A 322 3.41 26.17 -13.45
N ILE A 323 3.49 26.04 -14.76
CA ILE A 323 2.33 25.92 -15.67
C ILE A 323 1.98 24.44 -15.79
N HIS A 324 0.71 24.07 -15.66
CA HIS A 324 0.32 22.68 -15.85
C HIS A 324 0.20 22.31 -17.33
N GLY A 325 -0.49 23.13 -18.12
CA GLY A 325 -0.58 23.03 -19.58
C GLY A 325 -1.40 21.87 -20.15
N ARG A 326 -1.77 20.88 -19.31
CA ARG A 326 -2.62 19.73 -19.68
C ARG A 326 -3.61 19.40 -18.56
N LEU A 327 -4.16 20.41 -17.90
CA LEU A 327 -5.11 20.20 -16.83
C LEU A 327 -6.41 19.60 -17.39
N LYS A 328 -6.81 18.43 -16.88
CA LYS A 328 -8.05 17.72 -17.24
C LYS A 328 -8.49 16.84 -16.08
N SER A 329 -9.75 16.41 -16.07
CA SER A 329 -10.30 15.55 -15.01
C SER A 329 -9.52 14.23 -14.85
N ARG A 330 -8.93 13.68 -15.93
CA ARG A 330 -8.00 12.52 -15.88
C ARG A 330 -6.71 12.77 -15.10
N ASN A 331 -6.24 14.01 -15.08
CA ASN A 331 -4.99 14.42 -14.43
C ASN A 331 -5.24 14.97 -13.01
N CYS A 332 -6.46 14.80 -12.49
CA CYS A 332 -6.79 15.01 -11.10
C CYS A 332 -7.07 13.64 -10.48
N VAL A 333 -6.28 13.22 -9.52
CA VAL A 333 -6.40 11.92 -8.86
C VAL A 333 -6.87 12.06 -7.42
N VAL A 334 -7.48 11.03 -6.86
CA VAL A 334 -8.08 11.10 -5.52
C VAL A 334 -7.55 9.98 -4.62
N ASP A 335 -7.09 10.38 -3.43
CA ASP A 335 -6.54 9.44 -2.45
C ASP A 335 -7.63 8.66 -1.68
N GLY A 336 -7.23 7.75 -0.80
CA GLY A 336 -8.15 6.93 -0.01
C GLY A 336 -9.04 7.74 0.95
N ARG A 337 -8.69 8.99 1.25
CA ARG A 337 -9.42 9.90 2.13
C ARG A 337 -10.28 10.91 1.35
N PHE A 338 -10.45 10.69 0.04
CA PHE A 338 -11.16 11.59 -0.86
C PHE A 338 -10.56 13.00 -0.99
N VAL A 339 -9.24 13.12 -0.81
CA VAL A 339 -8.51 14.35 -1.10
C VAL A 339 -8.09 14.34 -2.56
N LEU A 340 -8.44 15.40 -3.29
CA LEU A 340 -8.03 15.56 -4.69
C LEU A 340 -6.60 16.10 -4.77
N LYS A 341 -5.78 15.43 -5.59
CA LYS A 341 -4.39 15.78 -5.90
C LYS A 341 -4.22 15.98 -7.41
N VAL A 342 -3.58 17.08 -7.80
CA VAL A 342 -3.20 17.36 -9.20
C VAL A 342 -1.96 16.55 -9.56
N THR A 343 -1.99 15.81 -10.66
CA THR A 343 -0.85 15.01 -11.18
C THR A 343 -0.49 15.45 -12.60
N ASP A 344 0.55 14.85 -13.20
CA ASP A 344 1.01 15.15 -14.57
C ASP A 344 1.44 16.61 -14.81
N TYR A 345 1.72 17.35 -13.74
CA TYR A 345 2.43 18.63 -13.85
C TYR A 345 3.84 18.35 -14.37
N GLY A 346 4.32 19.16 -15.33
CA GLY A 346 5.67 19.07 -15.88
C GLY A 346 5.85 17.99 -16.94
N PHE A 347 4.76 17.31 -17.32
CA PHE A 347 4.79 16.32 -18.38
C PHE A 347 5.27 16.90 -19.72
N ASN A 348 4.89 18.14 -20.04
CA ASN A 348 5.34 18.84 -21.25
C ASN A 348 6.86 19.09 -21.24
N ASP A 349 7.41 19.50 -20.09
CA ASP A 349 8.85 19.72 -19.93
C ASP A 349 9.64 18.41 -20.13
N VAL A 350 9.10 17.29 -19.64
CA VAL A 350 9.68 15.95 -19.82
C VAL A 350 9.64 15.52 -21.29
N LEU A 351 8.53 15.75 -21.99
CA LEU A 351 8.38 15.43 -23.41
C LEU A 351 9.36 16.20 -24.28
N GLU A 352 9.46 17.52 -24.08
CA GLU A 352 10.39 18.38 -24.82
C GLU A 352 11.85 17.91 -24.65
N MET A 353 12.20 17.53 -23.43
CA MET A 353 13.53 17.02 -23.10
C MET A 353 13.85 15.70 -23.82
N LEU A 354 12.91 14.74 -23.80
CA LEU A 354 13.12 13.42 -24.42
C LEU A 354 13.08 13.49 -25.95
N ARG A 355 12.78 14.66 -26.54
CA ARG A 355 12.60 14.86 -27.99
C ARG A 355 11.62 13.87 -28.61
N LEU A 356 10.67 13.39 -27.81
CA LEU A 356 9.61 12.53 -28.31
C LEU A 356 8.71 13.40 -29.18
N SER A 357 8.45 12.96 -30.42
CA SER A 357 7.45 13.61 -31.27
C SER A 357 6.11 13.58 -30.55
N GLU A 358 5.43 14.73 -30.45
CA GLU A 358 4.05 14.77 -30.00
C GLU A 358 3.23 13.79 -30.85
N GLU A 359 2.82 12.66 -30.28
CA GLU A 359 1.62 12.00 -30.79
C GLU A 359 0.50 13.05 -30.69
N GLU A 360 -0.19 13.31 -31.81
CA GLU A 360 -1.25 14.31 -31.81
C GLU A 360 -2.26 13.93 -30.71
N PRO A 361 -2.50 14.80 -29.71
CA PRO A 361 -3.48 14.51 -28.68
C PRO A 361 -4.82 14.27 -29.36
N SER A 362 -5.53 13.24 -28.91
CA SER A 362 -6.83 12.92 -29.50
C SER A 362 -7.76 14.13 -29.42
N GLU A 363 -8.72 14.20 -30.35
CA GLU A 363 -9.70 15.29 -30.39
C GLU A 363 -10.46 15.41 -29.05
N GLU A 364 -10.65 14.31 -28.31
CA GLU A 364 -11.25 14.34 -26.97
C GLU A 364 -10.36 15.01 -25.93
N GLU A 365 -9.03 14.81 -25.95
CA GLU A 365 -8.10 15.43 -25.00
C GLU A 365 -8.03 16.95 -25.16
N LEU A 366 -8.35 17.46 -26.35
CA LEU A 366 -8.31 18.88 -26.66
C LEU A 366 -9.51 19.67 -26.12
N LEU A 367 -10.56 19.01 -25.62
CA LEU A 367 -11.77 19.68 -25.10
C LEU A 367 -11.51 20.58 -23.88
N TRP A 368 -10.48 20.28 -23.09
CA TRP A 368 -10.03 21.11 -21.97
C TRP A 368 -9.09 22.24 -22.38
N THR A 369 -8.64 22.25 -23.64
CA THR A 369 -7.64 23.21 -24.13
C THR A 369 -8.30 24.55 -24.44
N ALA A 370 -7.68 25.63 -23.98
CA ALA A 370 -8.21 26.97 -24.16
C ALA A 370 -8.23 27.41 -25.65
N PRO A 371 -9.21 28.23 -26.09
CA PRO A 371 -9.36 28.60 -27.49
C PRO A 371 -8.12 29.28 -28.09
N GLU A 372 -7.41 30.10 -27.32
CA GLU A 372 -6.18 30.77 -27.76
C GLU A 372 -5.03 29.78 -28.01
N LEU A 373 -4.96 28.69 -27.24
CA LEU A 373 -3.96 27.64 -27.40
C LEU A 373 -4.32 26.72 -28.58
N LEU A 374 -5.60 26.50 -28.84
CA LEU A 374 -6.07 25.76 -30.01
C LEU A 374 -5.73 26.50 -31.33
N ARG A 375 -5.76 27.84 -31.32
CA ARG A 375 -5.39 28.70 -32.46
C ARG A 375 -3.88 28.83 -32.65
N ALA A 376 -3.08 28.59 -31.61
CA ALA A 376 -1.64 28.76 -31.64
C ALA A 376 -0.96 27.72 -32.58
N PRO A 377 0.17 28.08 -33.21
CA PRO A 377 0.97 27.14 -34.00
C PRO A 377 1.36 25.91 -33.17
N ARG A 378 1.43 24.74 -33.81
CA ARG A 378 1.59 23.41 -33.17
C ARG A 378 2.70 23.36 -32.11
N GLY A 379 3.84 24.02 -32.31
CA GLY A 379 4.97 24.01 -31.36
C GLY A 379 4.87 24.94 -30.13
N ILE A 380 3.80 25.74 -29.99
CA ILE A 380 3.62 26.71 -28.88
C ILE A 380 2.51 26.25 -27.90
N ARG A 381 2.02 25.01 -28.03
CA ARG A 381 0.97 24.43 -27.17
C ARG A 381 1.44 24.05 -25.76
N LEU A 382 2.51 24.66 -25.26
CA LEU A 382 3.15 24.39 -23.96
C LEU A 382 2.27 24.77 -22.74
N GLY A 383 1.07 25.33 -22.98
CA GLY A 383 0.16 25.77 -21.95
C GLY A 383 0.42 27.22 -21.52
N SER A 384 -0.53 27.79 -20.79
CA SER A 384 -0.40 29.12 -20.20
C SER A 384 -1.13 29.17 -18.86
N PHE A 385 -0.77 30.10 -17.97
CA PHE A 385 -1.48 30.26 -16.69
C PHE A 385 -2.98 30.51 -16.90
N ALA A 386 -3.35 31.33 -17.88
CA ALA A 386 -4.74 31.59 -18.22
C ALA A 386 -5.41 30.41 -18.96
N GLY A 387 -4.64 29.57 -19.65
CA GLY A 387 -5.08 28.32 -20.23
C GLY A 387 -5.49 27.31 -19.16
N ASP A 388 -4.68 27.17 -18.09
CA ASP A 388 -5.00 26.32 -16.94
C ASP A 388 -6.31 26.76 -16.26
N VAL A 389 -6.57 28.08 -16.18
CA VAL A 389 -7.82 28.63 -15.64
C VAL A 389 -9.02 28.25 -16.51
N TYR A 390 -8.88 28.25 -17.83
CA TYR A 390 -9.93 27.77 -18.74
C TYR A 390 -10.19 26.27 -18.54
N SER A 391 -9.12 25.47 -18.49
CA SER A 391 -9.24 24.02 -18.26
C SER A 391 -9.93 23.70 -16.94
N PHE A 392 -9.64 24.47 -15.88
CA PHE A 392 -10.33 24.38 -14.60
C PHE A 392 -11.83 24.65 -14.71
N ALA A 393 -12.26 25.61 -15.55
CA ALA A 393 -13.68 25.89 -15.77
C ALA A 393 -14.41 24.71 -16.43
N ILE A 394 -13.75 24.00 -17.35
CA ILE A 394 -14.31 22.78 -17.96
C ILE A 394 -14.46 21.68 -16.91
N ILE A 395 -13.46 21.50 -16.04
CA ILE A 395 -13.56 20.55 -14.91
C ILE A 395 -14.68 20.96 -13.93
N MET A 396 -14.86 22.25 -13.67
CA MET A 396 -16.00 22.73 -12.88
C MET A 396 -17.33 22.29 -13.50
N GLN A 397 -17.48 22.41 -14.82
CA GLN A 397 -18.67 21.93 -15.52
C GLN A 397 -18.84 20.41 -15.36
N GLU A 398 -17.78 19.62 -15.53
CA GLU A 398 -17.83 18.16 -15.36
C GLU A 398 -18.29 17.77 -13.95
N VAL A 399 -17.75 18.40 -12.91
CA VAL A 399 -18.11 18.12 -11.51
C VAL A 399 -19.54 18.54 -11.19
N MET A 400 -20.00 19.68 -11.71
CA MET A 400 -21.35 20.18 -11.47
C MET A 400 -22.39 19.28 -12.12
N VAL A 401 -22.23 19.01 -13.42
CA VAL A 401 -23.17 18.23 -14.24
C VAL A 401 -23.04 16.74 -13.99
N ARG A 402 -21.87 16.28 -13.51
CA ARG A 402 -21.50 14.86 -13.45
C ARG A 402 -21.60 14.21 -14.83
N GLY A 403 -20.86 14.77 -15.78
CA GLY A 403 -20.81 14.29 -17.16
C GLY A 403 -19.56 14.76 -17.88
N ALA A 404 -19.33 14.22 -19.07
CA ALA A 404 -18.17 14.57 -19.90
C ALA A 404 -18.15 16.07 -20.27
N PRO A 405 -16.99 16.62 -20.66
CA PRO A 405 -16.89 17.97 -21.19
C PRO A 405 -17.89 18.19 -22.33
N PHE A 406 -18.62 19.30 -22.30
CA PHE A 406 -19.60 19.66 -23.35
C PHE A 406 -20.74 18.64 -23.57
N CYS A 407 -20.98 17.72 -22.62
CA CYS A 407 -22.00 16.66 -22.75
C CYS A 407 -23.43 17.16 -23.06
N MET A 408 -23.75 18.40 -22.74
CA MET A 408 -25.07 19.00 -23.01
C MET A 408 -25.33 19.33 -24.49
N MET A 409 -24.30 19.26 -25.35
CA MET A 409 -24.37 19.79 -26.71
C MET A 409 -24.49 18.71 -27.79
N ASP A 410 -24.41 17.42 -27.42
CA ASP A 410 -24.55 16.24 -28.30
C ASP A 410 -23.86 16.38 -29.68
N LEU A 411 -22.62 16.85 -29.67
CA LEU A 411 -21.79 17.05 -30.87
C LEU A 411 -20.44 16.34 -30.74
N PRO A 412 -19.85 15.88 -31.85
CA PRO A 412 -18.54 15.24 -31.82
C PRO A 412 -17.44 16.24 -31.42
N ALA A 413 -16.40 15.77 -30.73
CA ALA A 413 -15.32 16.59 -30.19
C ALA A 413 -14.65 17.49 -31.25
N LYS A 414 -14.47 16.96 -32.47
CA LYS A 414 -13.93 17.70 -33.61
C LYS A 414 -14.71 18.95 -33.96
N GLU A 415 -16.04 18.84 -34.00
CA GLU A 415 -16.92 19.94 -34.38
C GLU A 415 -16.95 21.01 -33.28
N ILE A 416 -16.92 20.58 -32.01
CA ILE A 416 -16.78 21.47 -30.86
C ILE A 416 -15.47 22.26 -30.96
N ILE A 417 -14.36 21.60 -31.28
CA ILE A 417 -13.05 22.24 -31.43
C ILE A 417 -13.02 23.24 -32.59
N ASP A 418 -13.57 22.90 -33.75
CA ASP A 418 -13.63 23.83 -34.90
C ASP A 418 -14.42 25.11 -34.56
N ARG A 419 -15.53 24.95 -33.84
CA ARG A 419 -16.35 26.08 -33.36
C ARG A 419 -15.63 26.90 -32.29
N LEU A 420 -14.88 26.28 -31.38
CA LEU A 420 -14.06 26.99 -30.38
C LEU A 420 -12.94 27.82 -31.03
N GLN A 421 -12.36 27.32 -32.13
CA GLN A 421 -11.30 28.02 -32.85
C GLN A 421 -11.80 29.26 -33.61
N LYS A 422 -13.07 29.29 -34.05
CA LYS A 422 -13.63 30.33 -34.94
C LYS A 422 -14.80 31.11 -34.31
N PRO A 423 -14.57 32.06 -33.38
CA PRO A 423 -15.61 33.00 -32.95
C PRO A 423 -15.86 34.05 -34.05
N PRO A 424 -17.09 34.59 -34.22
CA PRO A 424 -18.35 34.33 -33.50
C PRO A 424 -19.26 33.27 -34.18
N PRO A 425 -20.19 32.62 -33.43
CA PRO A 425 -20.52 32.84 -32.01
C PRO A 425 -19.53 32.17 -31.03
N VAL A 426 -19.39 32.74 -29.82
CA VAL A 426 -18.58 32.16 -28.75
C VAL A 426 -19.25 30.88 -28.25
N TYR A 427 -18.54 29.76 -28.34
CA TYR A 427 -19.06 28.45 -27.98
C TYR A 427 -18.61 28.05 -26.57
N ARG A 428 -19.53 27.77 -25.65
CA ARG A 428 -19.25 27.37 -24.25
C ARG A 428 -20.24 26.32 -23.74
N PRO A 429 -19.85 25.47 -22.77
CA PRO A 429 -20.77 24.54 -22.12
C PRO A 429 -21.95 25.27 -21.47
N VAL A 430 -23.14 24.71 -21.60
CA VAL A 430 -24.37 25.21 -20.96
C VAL A 430 -24.62 24.40 -19.70
N VAL A 431 -24.73 25.07 -18.54
CA VAL A 431 -25.02 24.41 -17.26
C VAL A 431 -26.28 25.03 -16.66
N SER A 432 -27.27 24.19 -16.35
CA SER A 432 -28.53 24.62 -15.70
C SER A 432 -28.27 25.16 -14.28
N PRO A 433 -28.99 26.20 -13.83
CA PRO A 433 -28.89 26.73 -12.46
C PRO A 433 -29.26 25.71 -11.37
N GLU A 434 -29.85 24.57 -11.72
CA GLU A 434 -30.24 23.52 -10.77
C GLU A 434 -29.04 22.71 -10.24
N TYR A 435 -27.92 22.67 -10.97
CA TYR A 435 -26.77 21.82 -10.63
C TYR A 435 -25.76 22.47 -9.67
N ALA A 436 -25.76 23.81 -9.54
CA ALA A 436 -24.80 24.54 -8.74
C ALA A 436 -25.33 25.92 -8.28
N PRO A 437 -24.86 26.46 -7.14
CA PRO A 437 -25.16 27.82 -6.71
C PRO A 437 -24.77 28.88 -7.76
N PRO A 438 -25.54 29.98 -7.87
CA PRO A 438 -25.34 30.99 -8.91
C PRO A 438 -23.94 31.63 -8.85
N GLU A 439 -23.35 31.76 -7.66
CA GLU A 439 -22.01 32.31 -7.47
C GLU A 439 -20.93 31.41 -8.10
N CYS A 440 -21.11 30.08 -8.03
CA CYS A 440 -20.19 29.13 -8.64
C CYS A 440 -20.33 29.10 -10.17
N LEU A 441 -21.56 29.25 -10.69
CA LEU A 441 -21.80 29.37 -12.12
C LEU A 441 -21.21 30.66 -12.70
N GLN A 442 -21.28 31.76 -11.95
CA GLN A 442 -20.66 33.02 -12.33
C GLN A 442 -19.13 32.91 -12.36
N LEU A 443 -18.52 32.32 -11.32
CA LEU A 443 -17.09 32.08 -11.26
C LEU A 443 -16.60 31.21 -12.44
N MET A 444 -17.30 30.10 -12.72
CA MET A 444 -17.02 29.26 -13.89
C MET A 444 -17.08 30.05 -15.20
N LYS A 445 -18.08 30.93 -15.34
CA LYS A 445 -18.22 31.80 -16.52
C LYS A 445 -17.09 32.80 -16.70
N GLN A 446 -16.52 33.31 -15.60
CA GLN A 446 -15.34 34.18 -15.63
C GLN A 446 -14.08 33.39 -16.03
N CYS A 447 -13.91 32.17 -15.49
CA CYS A 447 -12.74 31.33 -15.76
C CYS A 447 -12.59 30.91 -17.22
N TRP A 448 -13.69 30.72 -17.97
CA TRP A 448 -13.62 30.39 -19.40
C TRP A 448 -13.86 31.57 -20.35
N ALA A 449 -13.66 32.81 -19.90
CA ALA A 449 -13.83 33.99 -20.75
C ALA A 449 -13.01 33.87 -22.06
N GLU A 450 -13.54 34.40 -23.16
CA GLU A 450 -12.85 34.36 -24.46
C GLU A 450 -11.55 35.18 -24.43
N ALA A 451 -11.62 36.37 -23.83
CA ALA A 451 -10.46 37.21 -23.56
C ALA A 451 -9.63 36.64 -22.41
N VAL A 452 -8.31 36.50 -22.63
CA VAL A 452 -7.36 35.89 -21.69
C VAL A 452 -7.24 36.73 -20.42
N GLU A 453 -7.21 38.05 -20.58
CA GLU A 453 -7.10 39.06 -19.53
C GLU A 453 -8.34 39.18 -18.63
N GLN A 454 -9.49 38.66 -19.06
CA GLN A 454 -10.71 38.65 -18.25
C GLN A 454 -10.78 37.45 -17.29
N ARG A 455 -9.90 36.46 -17.47
CA ARG A 455 -9.87 35.26 -16.62
C ARG A 455 -9.19 35.59 -15.28
N PRO A 456 -9.82 35.25 -14.15
CA PRO A 456 -9.23 35.51 -12.83
C PRO A 456 -8.02 34.60 -12.57
N THR A 457 -7.14 35.03 -11.68
CA THR A 457 -6.03 34.21 -11.17
C THR A 457 -6.52 33.16 -10.16
N PHE A 458 -5.78 32.07 -9.95
CA PHE A 458 -6.16 31.07 -8.94
C PHE A 458 -6.20 31.63 -7.51
N ASP A 459 -5.51 32.72 -7.22
CA ASP A 459 -5.66 33.46 -5.96
C ASP A 459 -7.02 34.12 -5.80
N GLU A 460 -7.48 34.80 -6.85
CA GLU A 460 -8.80 35.41 -6.90
C GLU A 460 -9.90 34.34 -6.86
N ILE A 461 -9.75 33.27 -7.64
CA ILE A 461 -10.65 32.11 -7.64
C ILE A 461 -10.76 31.52 -6.23
N PHE A 462 -9.63 31.28 -5.55
CA PHE A 462 -9.62 30.76 -4.19
C PHE A 462 -10.33 31.69 -3.20
N ASN A 463 -10.09 33.00 -3.29
CA ASN A 463 -10.71 33.97 -2.38
C ASN A 463 -12.22 34.09 -2.61
N GLN A 464 -12.68 34.10 -3.87
CA GLN A 464 -14.09 34.09 -4.22
C GLN A 464 -14.76 32.79 -3.75
N PHE A 465 -14.21 31.63 -4.12
CA PHE A 465 -14.75 30.32 -3.76
C PHE A 465 -14.77 30.07 -2.24
N LYS A 466 -13.75 30.54 -1.52
CA LYS A 466 -13.71 30.47 -0.04
C LYS A 466 -14.78 31.35 0.59
N THR A 467 -15.05 32.54 0.02
CA THR A 467 -16.03 33.49 0.56
C THR A 467 -17.45 32.93 0.47
N PHE A 468 -17.82 32.29 -0.64
CA PHE A 468 -19.12 31.64 -0.79
C PHE A 468 -19.30 30.41 0.12
N ASN A 469 -18.19 29.81 0.58
CA ASN A 469 -18.20 28.61 1.42
C ASN A 469 -17.94 28.85 2.92
N LYS A 470 -17.75 30.11 3.38
CA LYS A 470 -17.35 30.46 4.77
C LYS A 470 -18.32 30.01 5.87
N GLY A 471 -19.57 29.64 5.55
CA GLY A 471 -20.56 29.14 6.51
C GLY A 471 -20.80 27.61 6.51
N LYS A 472 -20.11 26.84 5.65
CA LYS A 472 -20.40 25.40 5.43
C LYS A 472 -19.27 24.43 5.83
N LYS A 473 -18.15 24.96 6.34
CA LYS A 473 -16.91 24.18 6.59
C LYS A 473 -17.04 23.08 7.65
N THR A 474 -17.94 23.22 8.61
CA THR A 474 -18.17 22.22 9.67
C THR A 474 -19.00 21.04 9.19
N ASN A 475 -19.78 21.20 8.11
CA ASN A 475 -20.74 20.18 7.66
C ASN A 475 -20.14 19.15 6.68
N ILE A 476 -18.98 19.45 6.09
CA ILE A 476 -18.39 18.61 5.02
C ILE A 476 -17.77 17.33 5.60
N ILE A 477 -17.03 17.44 6.70
CA ILE A 477 -16.42 16.29 7.38
C ILE A 477 -17.53 15.43 8.01
N ASP A 478 -18.53 16.05 8.64
CA ASP A 478 -19.67 15.34 9.23
C ASP A 478 -20.55 14.64 8.16
N SER A 479 -20.73 15.26 6.97
CA SER A 479 -21.45 14.63 5.86
C SER A 479 -20.67 13.45 5.28
N MET A 480 -19.36 13.58 5.11
CA MET A 480 -18.50 12.48 4.66
C MET A 480 -18.39 11.35 5.69
N LEU A 481 -18.30 11.67 6.98
CA LEU A 481 -18.33 10.69 8.07
C LEU A 481 -19.65 9.94 8.10
N ARG A 482 -20.79 10.65 8.03
CA ARG A 482 -22.11 10.03 7.94
C ARG A 482 -22.27 9.14 6.71
N MET A 483 -21.75 9.57 5.57
CA MET A 483 -21.78 8.77 4.35
C MET A 483 -20.93 7.50 4.51
N LEU A 484 -19.71 7.61 5.06
CA LEU A 484 -18.84 6.46 5.34
C LEU A 484 -19.43 5.51 6.38
N GLU A 485 -20.04 6.03 7.46
CA GLU A 485 -20.74 5.25 8.48
C GLU A 485 -21.92 4.49 7.87
N GLN A 486 -22.72 5.16 7.02
CA GLN A 486 -23.86 4.52 6.37
C GLN A 486 -23.42 3.44 5.36
N TYR A 487 -22.33 3.66 4.63
CA TYR A 487 -21.76 2.62 3.78
C TYR A 487 -21.14 1.46 4.59
N SER A 488 -20.48 1.74 5.72
CA SER A 488 -19.95 0.70 6.61
C SER A 488 -21.07 -0.16 7.17
N SER A 489 -22.13 0.47 7.70
CA SER A 489 -23.30 -0.24 8.25
C SER A 489 -23.99 -1.11 7.20
N ASN A 490 -24.24 -0.57 5.99
CA ASN A 490 -24.86 -1.35 4.92
C ASN A 490 -23.99 -2.54 4.48
N LEU A 491 -22.67 -2.38 4.48
CA LEU A 491 -21.74 -3.47 4.17
C LEU A 491 -21.70 -4.51 5.30
N GLU A 492 -21.74 -4.08 6.56
CA GLU A 492 -21.82 -4.96 7.72
C GLU A 492 -23.11 -5.80 7.69
N ASP A 493 -24.25 -5.19 7.37
CA ASP A 493 -25.53 -5.88 7.21
C ASP A 493 -25.47 -6.91 6.07
N LEU A 494 -24.90 -6.53 4.93
CA LEU A 494 -24.74 -7.44 3.78
C LEU A 494 -23.76 -8.58 4.09
N ILE A 495 -22.65 -8.29 4.78
CA ILE A 495 -21.71 -9.31 5.24
C ILE A 495 -22.42 -10.25 6.19
N TRP A 496 -23.19 -9.73 7.14
CA TRP A 496 -23.94 -10.52 8.12
C TRP A 496 -24.90 -11.49 7.43
N GLU A 497 -25.74 -11.00 6.52
CA GLU A 497 -26.68 -11.81 5.74
C GLU A 497 -25.94 -12.91 4.96
N ARG A 498 -24.84 -12.58 4.28
CA ARG A 498 -24.04 -13.57 3.54
C ARG A 498 -23.35 -14.58 4.44
N THR A 499 -22.88 -14.18 5.62
CA THR A 499 -22.32 -15.13 6.59
C THR A 499 -23.38 -16.04 7.17
N GLU A 500 -24.60 -15.55 7.40
CA GLU A 500 -25.71 -16.36 7.88
C GLU A 500 -26.14 -17.40 6.82
N GLU A 501 -26.31 -16.98 5.56
CA GLU A 501 -26.58 -17.89 4.44
C GLU A 501 -25.50 -18.96 4.30
N LEU A 502 -24.23 -18.56 4.37
CA LEU A 502 -23.10 -19.48 4.28
C LEU A 502 -23.09 -20.49 5.44
N GLU A 503 -23.39 -20.05 6.66
CA GLU A 503 -23.42 -20.93 7.83
C GLU A 503 -24.59 -21.92 7.74
N ILE A 504 -25.77 -21.49 7.27
CA ILE A 504 -26.91 -22.39 7.02
C ILE A 504 -26.54 -23.44 5.96
N GLU A 505 -25.90 -23.03 4.87
CA GLU A 505 -25.52 -23.95 3.79
C GLU A 505 -24.42 -24.92 4.23
N LYS A 506 -23.46 -24.44 5.02
CA LYS A 506 -22.43 -25.27 5.66
C LYS A 506 -23.07 -26.30 6.59
N GLN A 507 -24.01 -25.92 7.45
CA GLN A 507 -24.71 -26.85 8.34
C GLN A 507 -25.46 -27.94 7.58
N LYS A 508 -26.15 -27.61 6.48
CA LYS A 508 -26.80 -28.60 5.61
C LYS A 508 -25.78 -29.56 5.00
N THR A 509 -24.67 -29.05 4.49
CA THR A 509 -23.59 -29.85 3.90
C THR A 509 -22.96 -30.79 4.93
N GLU A 510 -22.72 -30.32 6.16
CA GLU A 510 -22.18 -31.13 7.25
C GLU A 510 -23.14 -32.24 7.70
N LYS A 511 -24.43 -31.95 7.76
CA LYS A 511 -25.47 -32.95 8.07
C LYS A 511 -25.54 -34.04 7.01
N LEU A 512 -25.46 -33.69 5.72
CA LEU A 512 -25.45 -34.67 4.64
C LEU A 512 -24.18 -35.52 4.65
N LEU A 513 -23.01 -34.91 4.90
CA LEU A 513 -21.74 -35.63 4.95
C LEU A 513 -21.72 -36.68 6.08
N THR A 514 -22.23 -36.31 7.26
CA THR A 514 -22.31 -37.21 8.43
C THR A 514 -23.38 -38.30 8.29
N GLN A 515 -24.36 -38.13 7.39
CA GLN A 515 -25.31 -39.20 7.03
C GLN A 515 -24.72 -40.23 6.06
N MET A 516 -23.76 -39.82 5.21
CA MET A 516 -23.15 -40.69 4.20
C MET A 516 -21.89 -41.41 4.69
N LEU A 517 -21.16 -40.80 5.62
CA LEU A 517 -19.88 -41.30 6.12
C LEU A 517 -19.84 -41.32 7.65
N PRO A 518 -19.05 -42.23 8.25
CA PRO A 518 -18.87 -42.21 9.70
C PRO A 518 -18.24 -40.90 10.18
N LEU A 519 -18.62 -40.43 11.36
CA LEU A 519 -18.24 -39.10 11.89
C LEU A 519 -16.72 -38.86 11.88
N SER A 520 -15.92 -39.83 12.30
CA SER A 520 -14.44 -39.74 12.33
C SER A 520 -13.82 -39.53 10.93
N VAL A 521 -14.43 -40.15 9.92
CA VAL A 521 -14.01 -40.07 8.51
C VAL A 521 -14.45 -38.74 7.92
N ALA A 522 -15.70 -38.33 8.17
CA ALA A 522 -16.25 -37.06 7.73
C ALA A 522 -15.43 -35.87 8.27
N GLU A 523 -15.05 -35.88 9.54
CA GLU A 523 -14.21 -34.83 10.15
C GLU A 523 -12.81 -34.76 9.54
N SER A 524 -12.22 -35.91 9.22
CA SER A 524 -10.90 -35.98 8.58
C SER A 524 -10.96 -35.41 7.15
N LEU A 525 -12.01 -35.73 6.40
CA LEU A 525 -12.25 -35.17 5.07
C LEU A 525 -12.53 -33.66 5.11
N LYS A 526 -13.29 -33.17 6.12
CA LYS A 526 -13.53 -31.73 6.33
C LYS A 526 -12.23 -30.95 6.56
N LYS A 527 -11.21 -31.57 7.16
CA LYS A 527 -9.88 -30.97 7.37
C LYS A 527 -8.99 -31.03 6.11
N GLY A 528 -9.49 -31.60 5.01
CA GLY A 528 -8.71 -31.81 3.78
C GLY A 528 -7.68 -32.94 3.89
N CYS A 529 -7.76 -33.78 4.93
CA CYS A 529 -6.85 -34.91 5.11
C CYS A 529 -7.32 -36.12 4.30
N THR A 530 -6.36 -36.85 3.73
CA THR A 530 -6.62 -38.18 3.15
C THR A 530 -6.90 -39.18 4.26
N VAL A 531 -7.95 -39.98 4.12
CA VAL A 531 -8.31 -41.03 5.09
C VAL A 531 -7.58 -42.30 4.71
N GLU A 532 -6.57 -42.68 5.51
CA GLU A 532 -5.83 -43.92 5.30
C GLU A 532 -6.67 -45.15 5.68
N PRO A 533 -6.51 -46.29 4.98
CA PRO A 533 -7.16 -47.54 5.37
C PRO A 533 -6.71 -48.00 6.77
N GLU A 534 -7.66 -48.36 7.63
CA GLU A 534 -7.40 -48.87 8.98
C GLU A 534 -7.72 -50.37 9.04
N GLY A 535 -6.80 -51.15 9.64
CA GLY A 535 -7.02 -52.57 9.94
C GLY A 535 -7.65 -52.78 11.32
N PHE A 536 -8.78 -53.48 11.37
CA PHE A 536 -9.48 -53.87 12.58
C PHE A 536 -9.31 -55.38 12.81
N ASP A 537 -8.75 -55.75 13.97
CA ASP A 537 -8.38 -57.14 14.26
C ASP A 537 -9.59 -58.05 14.49
N LEU A 538 -10.67 -57.47 15.03
CA LEU A 538 -11.88 -58.21 15.38
C LEU A 538 -13.11 -57.34 15.20
N VAL A 539 -13.96 -57.71 14.25
CA VAL A 539 -15.25 -57.08 13.96
C VAL A 539 -16.29 -58.17 13.74
N THR A 540 -17.57 -57.88 14.01
CA THR A 540 -18.67 -58.79 13.63
C THR A 540 -19.46 -58.17 12.49
N LEU A 541 -19.64 -58.94 11.43
CA LEU A 541 -20.43 -58.57 10.27
C LEU A 541 -21.78 -59.29 10.30
N TYR A 542 -22.81 -58.54 9.92
CA TYR A 542 -24.16 -58.98 9.66
C TYR A 542 -24.42 -58.90 8.17
N PHE A 543 -24.90 -60.01 7.61
CA PHE A 543 -25.50 -60.06 6.28
C PHE A 543 -26.92 -60.59 6.42
N SER A 544 -27.86 -59.96 5.73
CA SER A 544 -29.19 -60.52 5.55
C SER A 544 -29.62 -60.44 4.11
N ASP A 545 -30.45 -61.39 3.70
CA ASP A 545 -31.04 -61.47 2.37
C ASP A 545 -32.54 -61.82 2.47
N ILE A 546 -33.31 -61.38 1.48
CA ILE A 546 -34.74 -61.67 1.36
C ILE A 546 -34.90 -62.99 0.59
N VAL A 547 -35.44 -64.01 1.27
CA VAL A 547 -35.64 -65.33 0.67
C VAL A 547 -36.68 -65.24 -0.45
N GLY A 548 -36.26 -65.57 -1.67
CA GLY A 548 -37.13 -65.55 -2.85
C GLY A 548 -37.33 -64.16 -3.46
N PHE A 549 -36.47 -63.18 -3.14
CA PHE A 549 -36.54 -61.82 -3.69
C PHE A 549 -36.59 -61.79 -5.22
N THR A 550 -35.77 -62.57 -5.91
CA THR A 550 -35.79 -62.67 -7.39
C THR A 550 -37.17 -63.04 -7.93
N THR A 551 -37.89 -63.91 -7.21
CA THR A 551 -39.24 -64.31 -7.58
C THR A 551 -40.24 -63.19 -7.27
N ILE A 552 -40.11 -62.52 -6.12
CA ILE A 552 -40.96 -61.39 -5.73
C ILE A 552 -40.78 -60.23 -6.72
N SER A 553 -39.54 -59.87 -7.05
CA SER A 553 -39.22 -58.77 -7.98
C SER A 553 -39.65 -59.06 -9.42
N ALA A 554 -39.51 -60.30 -9.89
CA ALA A 554 -40.05 -60.71 -11.20
C ALA A 554 -41.59 -60.64 -11.25
N MET A 555 -42.25 -60.65 -10.09
CA MET A 555 -43.70 -60.67 -9.97
C MET A 555 -44.32 -59.32 -9.56
N SER A 556 -43.51 -58.31 -9.26
CA SER A 556 -43.95 -56.97 -8.85
C SER A 556 -43.57 -55.91 -9.90
N GLU A 557 -44.26 -54.77 -9.90
CA GLU A 557 -43.82 -53.63 -10.71
C GLU A 557 -42.55 -53.00 -10.10
N PRO A 558 -41.65 -52.40 -10.89
CA PRO A 558 -40.41 -51.81 -10.36
C PRO A 558 -40.63 -50.81 -9.22
N ILE A 559 -41.70 -50.00 -9.29
CA ILE A 559 -42.05 -49.05 -8.23
C ILE A 559 -42.45 -49.76 -6.93
N GLU A 560 -43.17 -50.88 -7.02
CA GLU A 560 -43.60 -51.66 -5.86
C GLU A 560 -42.42 -52.37 -5.18
N VAL A 561 -41.39 -52.77 -5.96
CA VAL A 561 -40.14 -53.34 -5.44
C VAL A 561 -39.34 -52.27 -4.69
N VAL A 562 -39.26 -51.04 -5.22
CA VAL A 562 -38.59 -49.92 -4.55
C VAL A 562 -39.30 -49.58 -3.24
N ASP A 563 -40.63 -49.49 -3.24
CA ASP A 563 -41.42 -49.22 -2.03
C ASP A 563 -41.23 -50.31 -0.97
N LEU A 564 -41.19 -51.58 -1.39
CA LEU A 564 -40.90 -52.72 -0.51
C LEU A 564 -39.54 -52.60 0.17
N LEU A 565 -38.48 -52.35 -0.63
CA LEU A 565 -37.13 -52.20 -0.11
C LEU A 565 -37.01 -50.99 0.80
N ASN A 566 -37.63 -49.86 0.43
CA ASN A 566 -37.61 -48.64 1.25
C ASN A 566 -38.33 -48.84 2.59
N ASP A 567 -39.51 -49.46 2.60
CA ASP A 567 -40.25 -49.76 3.84
C ASP A 567 -39.46 -50.72 4.75
N LEU A 568 -38.87 -51.78 4.16
CA LEU A 568 -38.09 -52.76 4.90
C LEU A 568 -36.79 -52.16 5.46
N TYR A 569 -36.05 -51.40 4.66
CA TYR A 569 -34.82 -50.76 5.10
C TYR A 569 -35.09 -49.61 6.07
N THR A 570 -36.21 -48.90 5.97
CA THR A 570 -36.63 -47.92 6.99
C THR A 570 -36.87 -48.59 8.34
N LEU A 571 -37.50 -49.78 8.35
CA LEU A 571 -37.67 -50.58 9.55
C LEU A 571 -36.31 -51.01 10.13
N PHE A 572 -35.37 -51.44 9.28
CA PHE A 572 -34.03 -51.81 9.73
C PHE A 572 -33.26 -50.60 10.26
N ASP A 573 -33.32 -49.46 9.57
CA ASP A 573 -32.69 -48.20 9.96
C ASP A 573 -33.19 -47.71 11.33
N ALA A 574 -34.47 -47.90 11.64
CA ALA A 574 -35.02 -47.60 12.96
C ALA A 574 -34.47 -48.50 14.07
N ILE A 575 -34.22 -49.79 13.78
CA ILE A 575 -33.69 -50.76 14.75
C ILE A 575 -32.19 -50.54 14.98
N ILE A 576 -31.40 -50.35 13.91
CA ILE A 576 -29.96 -50.13 14.04
C ILE A 576 -29.64 -48.86 14.85
N GLY A 577 -30.52 -47.85 14.83
CA GLY A 577 -30.34 -46.62 15.60
C GLY A 577 -30.30 -46.82 17.12
N SER A 578 -30.76 -47.98 17.63
CA SER A 578 -30.69 -48.33 19.06
C SER A 578 -29.50 -49.21 19.46
N HIS A 579 -28.66 -49.63 18.49
CA HIS A 579 -27.52 -50.53 18.72
C HIS A 579 -26.21 -49.85 18.30
N ASP A 580 -25.08 -50.24 18.88
CA ASP A 580 -23.75 -49.72 18.49
C ASP A 580 -23.24 -50.40 17.21
N VAL A 581 -23.84 -50.04 16.09
CA VAL A 581 -23.60 -50.66 14.78
C VAL A 581 -23.47 -49.62 13.67
N TYR A 582 -22.70 -49.94 12.63
CA TYR A 582 -22.50 -49.10 11.45
C TYR A 582 -23.10 -49.78 10.21
N LYS A 583 -23.97 -49.04 9.51
CA LYS A 583 -24.56 -49.47 8.24
C LYS A 583 -23.52 -49.38 7.12
N VAL A 584 -23.22 -50.52 6.51
CA VAL A 584 -22.32 -50.62 5.36
C VAL A 584 -23.17 -50.53 4.07
N GLU A 585 -22.54 -50.32 2.92
CA GLU A 585 -23.24 -50.29 1.64
C GLU A 585 -24.11 -51.54 1.41
N THR A 586 -25.31 -51.33 0.86
CA THR A 586 -26.22 -52.41 0.46
C THR A 586 -25.90 -52.89 -0.94
N ILE A 587 -25.98 -54.20 -1.17
CA ILE A 587 -25.73 -54.82 -2.48
C ILE A 587 -27.01 -55.55 -2.89
N GLY A 588 -27.84 -54.90 -3.71
CA GLY A 588 -29.13 -55.46 -4.14
C GLY A 588 -30.14 -55.55 -2.99
N ASP A 589 -30.64 -56.75 -2.74
CA ASP A 589 -31.53 -57.16 -1.63
C ASP A 589 -30.78 -57.51 -0.34
N ALA A 590 -29.44 -57.53 -0.39
CA ALA A 590 -28.63 -57.82 0.78
C ALA A 590 -28.39 -56.57 1.65
N TYR A 591 -28.67 -56.69 2.94
CA TYR A 591 -28.43 -55.66 3.95
C TYR A 591 -27.19 -56.00 4.78
N MET A 592 -26.22 -55.08 4.81
CA MET A 592 -24.91 -55.27 5.45
C MET A 592 -24.71 -54.30 6.61
N VAL A 593 -24.36 -54.82 7.77
CA VAL A 593 -24.08 -54.03 8.98
C VAL A 593 -22.84 -54.58 9.68
N ALA A 594 -22.06 -53.70 10.31
CA ALA A 594 -20.85 -54.08 11.03
C ALA A 594 -20.83 -53.47 12.43
N SER A 595 -20.20 -54.17 13.38
CA SER A 595 -19.87 -53.63 14.70
C SER A 595 -18.39 -53.87 15.02
N GLY A 596 -17.83 -53.03 15.89
CA GLY A 596 -16.40 -52.99 16.19
C GLY A 596 -15.60 -52.07 15.27
N LEU A 597 -16.31 -51.39 14.36
CA LEU A 597 -15.82 -50.38 13.44
C LEU A 597 -16.92 -49.32 13.20
N PRO A 598 -16.58 -48.07 12.86
CA PRO A 598 -15.23 -47.49 12.83
C PRO A 598 -14.63 -47.29 14.24
N LYS A 599 -15.45 -47.37 15.30
CA LYS A 599 -14.98 -47.33 16.68
C LYS A 599 -14.91 -48.75 17.24
N ARG A 600 -13.77 -49.09 17.86
CA ARG A 600 -13.56 -50.39 18.51
C ARG A 600 -14.36 -50.43 19.82
N ASN A 601 -15.14 -51.49 20.02
CA ASN A 601 -15.98 -51.67 21.22
C ASN A 601 -15.64 -52.96 22.02
N GLY A 602 -14.38 -53.41 21.93
CA GLY A 602 -13.91 -54.63 22.60
C GLY A 602 -14.65 -55.86 22.07
N SER A 603 -14.98 -56.83 22.91
CA SER A 603 -15.74 -58.02 22.49
C SER A 603 -17.25 -57.78 22.33
N ARG A 604 -17.76 -56.57 22.65
CA ARG A 604 -19.20 -56.29 22.58
C ARG A 604 -19.74 -56.27 21.17
N HIS A 605 -18.89 -56.15 20.13
CA HIS A 605 -19.36 -56.15 18.74
C HIS A 605 -20.21 -57.36 18.37
N ALA A 606 -19.90 -58.54 18.90
CA ALA A 606 -20.67 -59.75 18.62
C ALA A 606 -22.05 -59.70 19.29
N ALA A 607 -22.11 -59.15 20.52
CA ALA A 607 -23.36 -58.99 21.27
C ALA A 607 -24.27 -57.94 20.62
N GLU A 608 -23.74 -56.79 20.21
CA GLU A 608 -24.52 -55.73 19.54
C GLU A 608 -25.17 -56.27 18.24
N ILE A 609 -24.39 -56.97 17.41
CA ILE A 609 -24.93 -57.59 16.18
C ILE A 609 -25.91 -58.73 16.48
N ALA A 610 -25.66 -59.56 17.50
CA ALA A 610 -26.58 -60.63 17.89
C ALA A 610 -27.93 -60.08 18.40
N ASN A 611 -27.91 -59.04 19.25
CA ASN A 611 -29.11 -58.37 19.75
C ASN A 611 -29.89 -57.70 18.61
N MET A 612 -29.19 -56.96 17.75
CA MET A 612 -29.76 -56.35 16.54
C MET A 612 -30.41 -57.41 15.64
N SER A 613 -29.76 -58.56 15.45
CA SER A 613 -30.29 -59.65 14.61
C SER A 613 -31.60 -60.22 15.15
N LEU A 614 -31.70 -60.41 16.47
CA LEU A 614 -32.94 -60.87 17.12
C LEU A 614 -34.06 -59.83 17.01
N ASP A 615 -33.74 -58.54 17.17
CA ASP A 615 -34.70 -57.44 17.01
C ASP A 615 -35.23 -57.30 15.57
N ILE A 616 -34.33 -57.39 14.58
CA ILE A 616 -34.70 -57.40 13.16
C ILE A 616 -35.59 -58.60 12.85
N LEU A 617 -35.19 -59.80 13.31
CA LEU A 617 -35.94 -61.02 13.05
C LEU A 617 -37.35 -60.99 13.66
N SER A 618 -37.50 -60.43 14.87
CA SER A 618 -38.80 -60.21 15.51
C SER A 618 -39.67 -59.23 14.73
N SER A 619 -39.09 -58.11 14.29
CA SER A 619 -39.83 -57.06 13.58
C SER A 619 -40.28 -57.52 12.19
N VAL A 620 -39.43 -58.25 11.47
CA VAL A 620 -39.78 -58.84 10.15
C VAL A 620 -40.90 -59.87 10.27
N GLY A 621 -41.00 -60.60 11.38
CA GLY A 621 -42.11 -61.53 11.62
C GLY A 621 -43.49 -60.86 11.59
N THR A 622 -43.57 -59.55 11.87
CA THR A 622 -44.81 -58.75 11.84
C THR A 622 -44.94 -57.87 10.58
N PHE A 623 -43.91 -57.78 9.75
CA PHE A 623 -43.87 -56.93 8.58
C PHE A 623 -44.77 -57.48 7.46
N LYS A 624 -45.56 -56.60 6.83
CA LYS A 624 -46.43 -56.92 5.69
C LYS A 624 -46.14 -56.01 4.52
N MET A 625 -46.00 -56.59 3.33
CA MET A 625 -45.78 -55.82 2.10
C MET A 625 -47.07 -55.10 1.69
N ARG A 626 -46.99 -53.81 1.31
CA ARG A 626 -48.18 -53.03 0.89
C ARG A 626 -48.94 -53.65 -0.28
N HIS A 627 -48.19 -54.06 -1.31
CA HIS A 627 -48.76 -54.65 -2.52
C HIS A 627 -49.15 -56.13 -2.33
N MET A 628 -48.57 -56.83 -1.34
CA MET A 628 -48.81 -58.26 -1.05
C MET A 628 -48.84 -58.57 0.46
N PRO A 629 -49.89 -58.15 1.20
CA PRO A 629 -49.94 -58.30 2.65
C PRO A 629 -50.06 -59.75 3.16
N GLU A 630 -50.42 -60.68 2.27
CA GLU A 630 -50.64 -62.11 2.57
C GLU A 630 -49.39 -62.97 2.39
N VAL A 631 -48.36 -62.45 1.70
CA VAL A 631 -47.09 -63.15 1.50
C VAL A 631 -46.13 -62.65 2.60
N PRO A 632 -45.70 -63.51 3.54
CA PRO A 632 -44.77 -63.09 4.58
C PRO A 632 -43.38 -62.85 3.98
N VAL A 633 -42.75 -61.74 4.36
CA VAL A 633 -41.34 -61.50 4.02
C VAL A 633 -40.49 -62.41 4.91
N ARG A 634 -39.70 -63.26 4.29
CA ARG A 634 -38.76 -64.16 4.97
C ARG A 634 -37.36 -63.64 4.75
N ILE A 635 -36.63 -63.45 5.83
CA ILE A 635 -35.21 -63.12 5.77
C ILE A 635 -34.37 -64.29 6.29
N ARG A 636 -33.15 -64.38 5.80
CA ARG A 636 -32.10 -65.21 6.39
C ARG A 636 -30.94 -64.32 6.80
N ILE A 637 -30.31 -64.64 7.92
CA ILE A 637 -29.25 -63.81 8.53
C ILE A 637 -27.99 -64.66 8.67
N GLY A 638 -26.85 -64.09 8.31
CA GLY A 638 -25.51 -64.67 8.50
C GLY A 638 -24.61 -63.75 9.31
N LEU A 639 -23.97 -64.31 10.33
CA LEU A 639 -23.06 -63.60 11.23
C LEU A 639 -21.68 -64.26 11.25
N HIS A 640 -20.64 -63.44 11.11
CA HIS A 640 -19.26 -63.88 11.24
C HIS A 640 -18.38 -62.83 11.91
N SER A 641 -17.43 -63.29 12.72
CA SER A 641 -16.46 -62.44 13.42
C SER A 641 -15.04 -62.74 12.95
N GLY A 642 -14.29 -61.70 12.59
CA GLY A 642 -12.92 -61.81 12.09
C GLY A 642 -12.29 -60.46 11.78
N PRO A 643 -11.03 -60.43 11.29
CA PRO A 643 -10.32 -59.20 10.95
C PRO A 643 -10.81 -58.59 9.62
N VAL A 644 -10.83 -57.26 9.53
CA VAL A 644 -11.25 -56.48 8.34
C VAL A 644 -10.37 -55.25 8.19
N VAL A 645 -10.07 -54.86 6.96
CA VAL A 645 -9.52 -53.54 6.63
C VAL A 645 -10.65 -52.64 6.14
N ALA A 646 -10.82 -51.46 6.74
CA ALA A 646 -11.82 -50.49 6.33
C ALA A 646 -11.15 -49.24 5.75
N GLY A 647 -11.72 -48.65 4.71
CA GLY A 647 -11.16 -47.46 4.08
C GLY A 647 -12.15 -46.72 3.20
N VAL A 648 -11.84 -45.47 2.87
CA VAL A 648 -12.67 -44.66 1.95
C VAL A 648 -12.21 -44.90 0.51
N VAL A 649 -13.15 -45.29 -0.35
CA VAL A 649 -12.90 -45.50 -1.78
C VAL A 649 -13.66 -44.45 -2.60
N GLY A 650 -12.98 -43.88 -3.60
CA GLY A 650 -13.54 -42.89 -4.53
C GLY A 650 -13.29 -41.45 -4.10
N LEU A 651 -12.95 -40.59 -5.09
CA LEU A 651 -12.71 -39.15 -4.87
C LEU A 651 -13.99 -38.32 -4.98
N THR A 652 -14.86 -38.64 -5.95
CA THR A 652 -16.08 -37.87 -6.24
C THR A 652 -17.29 -38.33 -5.42
N MET A 653 -17.36 -39.64 -5.13
CA MET A 653 -18.37 -40.24 -4.27
C MET A 653 -17.66 -41.14 -3.24
N PRO A 654 -17.17 -40.57 -2.14
CA PRO A 654 -16.43 -41.32 -1.13
C PRO A 654 -17.36 -42.32 -0.43
N ARG A 655 -16.93 -43.58 -0.35
CA ARG A 655 -17.67 -44.68 0.27
C ARG A 655 -16.80 -45.37 1.30
N TYR A 656 -17.32 -45.60 2.50
CA TYR A 656 -16.60 -46.34 3.53
C TYR A 656 -16.80 -47.85 3.32
N CYS A 657 -15.79 -48.49 2.74
CA CYS A 657 -15.85 -49.88 2.29
C CYS A 657 -15.05 -50.79 3.25
N LEU A 658 -15.50 -52.04 3.35
CA LEU A 658 -14.84 -53.09 4.14
C LEU A 658 -14.21 -54.13 3.22
N PHE A 659 -12.97 -54.50 3.51
CA PHE A 659 -12.17 -55.46 2.75
C PHE A 659 -11.64 -56.57 3.66
N GLY A 660 -11.71 -57.81 3.20
CA GLY A 660 -11.14 -58.95 3.91
C GLY A 660 -11.95 -60.23 3.72
N ASP A 661 -11.34 -61.34 4.09
CA ASP A 661 -11.96 -62.67 4.04
C ASP A 661 -13.18 -62.79 4.97
N THR A 662 -13.23 -61.99 6.04
CA THR A 662 -14.37 -61.90 6.95
C THR A 662 -15.66 -61.48 6.23
N VAL A 663 -15.58 -60.55 5.26
CA VAL A 663 -16.74 -60.12 4.45
C VAL A 663 -17.28 -61.28 3.61
N ASN A 664 -16.37 -62.01 2.94
CA ASN A 664 -16.72 -63.16 2.12
C ASN A 664 -17.31 -64.30 2.95
N THR A 665 -16.76 -64.55 4.14
CA THR A 665 -17.25 -65.60 5.04
C THR A 665 -18.61 -65.25 5.63
N ALA A 666 -18.84 -63.99 6.02
CA ALA A 666 -20.13 -63.50 6.50
C ALA A 666 -21.23 -63.63 5.43
N SER A 667 -20.95 -63.23 4.19
CA SER A 667 -21.87 -63.43 3.06
C SER A 667 -22.17 -64.91 2.81
N ARG A 668 -21.20 -65.82 3.02
CA ARG A 668 -21.43 -67.27 2.92
C ARG A 668 -22.30 -67.82 4.06
N MET A 669 -22.15 -67.30 5.28
CA MET A 669 -23.06 -67.61 6.40
C MET A 669 -24.49 -67.22 6.05
N GLU A 670 -24.70 -66.07 5.39
CA GLU A 670 -26.03 -65.66 4.96
C GLU A 670 -26.56 -66.59 3.86
N SER A 671 -25.81 -66.79 2.78
CA SER A 671 -26.28 -67.56 1.61
C SER A 671 -26.58 -69.03 1.90
N THR A 672 -25.87 -69.63 2.86
CA THR A 672 -26.15 -71.00 3.35
C THR A 672 -27.17 -71.04 4.48
N GLY A 673 -27.66 -69.89 4.92
CA GLY A 673 -28.66 -69.74 5.97
C GLY A 673 -30.05 -70.26 5.57
N LEU A 674 -30.91 -70.45 6.58
CA LEU A 674 -32.29 -70.88 6.39
C LEU A 674 -33.28 -69.74 6.73
N PRO A 675 -34.49 -69.77 6.16
CA PRO A 675 -35.50 -68.74 6.43
C PRO A 675 -35.81 -68.63 7.93
N TYR A 676 -35.89 -67.40 8.42
CA TYR A 676 -36.12 -67.06 9.83
C TYR A 676 -35.08 -67.60 10.82
N ARG A 677 -33.87 -67.90 10.36
CA ARG A 677 -32.77 -68.32 11.24
C ARG A 677 -31.58 -67.38 11.12
N ILE A 678 -30.85 -67.26 12.23
CA ILE A 678 -29.58 -66.53 12.33
C ILE A 678 -28.45 -67.55 12.33
N HIS A 679 -27.74 -67.66 11.20
CA HIS A 679 -26.59 -68.53 11.01
C HIS A 679 -25.34 -67.86 11.58
N VAL A 680 -24.65 -68.51 12.50
CA VAL A 680 -23.47 -67.98 13.18
C VAL A 680 -22.27 -68.90 12.98
N SER A 681 -21.13 -68.31 12.66
CA SER A 681 -19.84 -69.00 12.61
C SER A 681 -19.30 -69.34 14.01
N LEU A 682 -18.40 -70.33 14.10
CA LEU A 682 -17.76 -70.72 15.37
C LEU A 682 -17.06 -69.53 16.07
N SER A 683 -16.36 -68.67 15.32
CA SER A 683 -15.65 -67.51 15.89
C SER A 683 -16.60 -66.56 16.62
N THR A 684 -17.77 -66.29 16.06
CA THR A 684 -18.80 -65.45 16.70
C THR A 684 -19.36 -66.10 17.95
N VAL A 685 -19.62 -67.42 17.91
CA VAL A 685 -20.15 -68.16 19.06
C VAL A 685 -19.16 -68.17 20.23
N THR A 686 -17.86 -68.37 19.97
CA THR A 686 -16.83 -68.30 21.02
C THR A 686 -16.85 -66.94 21.71
N ILE A 687 -17.02 -65.84 20.98
CA ILE A 687 -17.08 -64.49 21.56
C ILE A 687 -18.35 -64.32 22.40
N LEU A 688 -19.51 -64.73 21.88
CA LEU A 688 -20.79 -64.64 22.59
C LEU A 688 -20.81 -65.48 23.89
N GLN A 689 -20.21 -66.67 23.86
CA GLN A 689 -20.05 -67.53 25.03
C GLN A 689 -19.11 -66.91 26.05
N THR A 690 -18.00 -66.29 25.60
CA THR A 690 -17.05 -65.60 26.48
C THR A 690 -17.72 -64.45 27.25
N LEU A 691 -18.65 -63.72 26.62
CA LEU A 691 -19.39 -62.62 27.26
C LEU A 691 -20.39 -63.08 28.35
N SER A 692 -20.79 -64.36 28.35
CA SER A 692 -21.68 -64.95 29.37
C SER A 692 -23.05 -64.24 29.55
N GLU A 693 -23.57 -63.56 28.53
CA GLU A 693 -24.86 -62.84 28.59
C GLU A 693 -26.11 -63.72 28.31
N GLY A 694 -25.97 -65.05 28.33
CA GLY A 694 -27.10 -65.98 28.20
C GLY A 694 -27.65 -66.15 26.78
N TYR A 695 -26.81 -66.05 25.74
CA TYR A 695 -27.18 -66.39 24.36
C TYR A 695 -27.40 -67.91 24.19
N GLU A 696 -28.48 -68.28 23.50
CA GLU A 696 -28.86 -69.67 23.24
C GLU A 696 -28.47 -70.04 21.81
N VAL A 697 -27.53 -70.98 21.69
CA VAL A 697 -26.99 -71.45 20.41
C VAL A 697 -27.20 -72.95 20.23
N GLU A 698 -27.59 -73.36 19.02
CA GLU A 698 -27.77 -74.77 18.63
C GLU A 698 -26.76 -75.15 17.55
N LEU A 699 -26.17 -76.35 17.66
CA LEU A 699 -25.26 -76.85 16.63
C LEU A 699 -26.05 -77.19 15.35
N ARG A 700 -25.73 -76.51 14.24
CA ARG A 700 -26.27 -76.85 12.92
C ARG A 700 -25.59 -78.09 12.34
N GLY A 701 -24.30 -78.23 12.60
CA GLY A 701 -23.43 -79.25 12.03
C GLY A 701 -22.46 -78.70 10.98
N ARG A 702 -21.82 -79.61 10.26
CA ARG A 702 -20.80 -79.33 9.26
C ARG A 702 -21.42 -78.81 7.96
N THR A 703 -21.18 -77.55 7.62
CA THR A 703 -21.70 -76.87 6.43
C THR A 703 -20.58 -76.60 5.45
N GLU A 704 -20.78 -76.92 4.18
CA GLU A 704 -19.80 -76.66 3.12
C GLU A 704 -19.86 -75.18 2.70
N LEU A 705 -18.75 -74.46 2.94
CA LEU A 705 -18.59 -73.07 2.53
C LEU A 705 -17.65 -73.03 1.33
N LYS A 706 -18.18 -72.56 0.20
CA LYS A 706 -17.45 -72.48 -1.08
C LYS A 706 -16.09 -71.81 -0.90
N GLY A 707 -14.98 -72.54 -1.10
CA GLY A 707 -13.61 -72.01 -1.01
C GLY A 707 -13.00 -71.96 0.40
N LYS A 708 -13.74 -72.33 1.45
CA LYS A 708 -13.23 -72.54 2.83
C LYS A 708 -13.25 -74.01 3.26
N GLY A 709 -14.05 -74.84 2.58
CA GLY A 709 -14.27 -76.23 2.93
C GLY A 709 -15.43 -76.38 3.90
N THR A 710 -15.48 -77.50 4.62
CA THR A 710 -16.56 -77.81 5.55
C THR A 710 -16.23 -77.27 6.94
N GLU A 711 -17.03 -76.32 7.44
CA GLU A 711 -16.88 -75.74 8.78
C GLU A 711 -18.06 -76.09 9.69
N GLU A 712 -17.80 -76.15 11.00
CA GLU A 712 -18.84 -76.29 12.01
C GLU A 712 -19.51 -74.95 12.27
N THR A 713 -20.84 -74.94 12.21
CA THR A 713 -21.63 -73.71 12.33
C THR A 713 -22.83 -73.92 13.23
N PHE A 714 -23.44 -72.81 13.65
CA PHE A 714 -24.44 -72.79 14.72
C PHE A 714 -25.66 -71.94 14.31
N TRP A 715 -26.78 -72.17 14.99
CA TRP A 715 -27.95 -71.30 14.96
C TRP A 715 -28.01 -70.50 16.25
N LEU A 716 -28.21 -69.19 16.14
CA LEU A 716 -28.59 -68.36 17.28
C LEU A 716 -30.12 -68.38 17.41
N ILE A 717 -30.64 -68.96 18.49
CA ILE A 717 -32.08 -69.18 18.69
C ILE A 717 -32.71 -68.09 19.57
N GLY A 718 -31.94 -67.56 20.51
CA GLY A 718 -32.45 -66.57 21.44
C GLY A 718 -31.42 -66.06 22.44
N LYS A 719 -31.91 -65.28 23.40
CA LYS A 719 -31.14 -64.76 24.53
C LYS A 719 -32.03 -64.76 25.76
N LYS A 720 -31.49 -65.19 26.91
CA LYS A 720 -32.18 -65.09 28.20
C LYS A 720 -32.54 -63.62 28.48
N GLY A 721 -33.82 -63.35 28.67
CA GLY A 721 -34.35 -61.99 28.89
C GLY A 721 -34.84 -61.27 27.62
N PHE A 722 -34.77 -61.90 26.44
CA PHE A 722 -35.40 -61.37 25.23
C PHE A 722 -36.90 -61.67 25.24
N THR A 723 -37.74 -60.64 25.31
CA THR A 723 -39.20 -60.77 25.49
C THR A 723 -40.01 -60.62 24.20
N LYS A 724 -39.38 -60.24 23.08
CA LYS A 724 -40.07 -60.02 21.81
C LYS A 724 -40.32 -61.36 21.10
N PRO A 725 -41.47 -61.55 20.43
CA PRO A 725 -41.78 -62.80 19.74
C PRO A 725 -40.88 -63.01 18.52
N LEU A 726 -40.32 -64.20 18.37
CA LEU A 726 -39.56 -64.61 17.18
C LEU A 726 -40.44 -65.45 16.24
N PRO A 727 -40.33 -65.27 14.91
CA PRO A 727 -41.08 -66.06 13.94
C PRO A 727 -40.67 -67.53 13.99
N VAL A 728 -41.64 -68.44 13.82
CA VAL A 728 -41.39 -69.88 13.78
C VAL A 728 -40.75 -70.25 12.44
N PRO A 729 -39.55 -70.85 12.41
CA PRO A 729 -38.90 -71.27 11.17
C PRO A 729 -39.71 -72.37 10.46
N PRO A 730 -39.71 -72.43 9.11
CA PRO A 730 -40.30 -73.55 8.38
C PRO A 730 -39.64 -74.89 8.76
N PRO A 731 -40.38 -76.02 8.71
CA PRO A 731 -39.82 -77.34 9.01
C PRO A 731 -38.72 -77.72 8.01
N VAL A 732 -37.59 -78.22 8.53
CA VAL A 732 -36.46 -78.69 7.72
C VAL A 732 -36.81 -80.07 7.14
N GLY A 733 -36.79 -80.21 5.81
CA GLY A 733 -37.05 -81.49 5.14
C GLY A 733 -36.01 -82.57 5.49
N LYS A 734 -36.39 -83.86 5.39
CA LYS A 734 -35.56 -85.02 5.77
C LYS A 734 -34.22 -85.16 5.04
N ASP A 735 -33.99 -84.39 3.97
CA ASP A 735 -32.75 -84.43 3.17
C ASP A 735 -31.84 -83.20 3.37
N GLY A 736 -32.10 -82.34 4.37
CA GLY A 736 -31.29 -81.14 4.63
C GLY A 736 -31.39 -80.04 3.55
N GLN A 737 -32.08 -80.30 2.44
CA GLN A 737 -32.40 -79.35 1.39
C GLN A 737 -33.80 -78.77 1.61
N ALA A 738 -33.93 -77.81 2.52
CA ALA A 738 -35.06 -76.88 2.48
C ALA A 738 -34.76 -75.85 1.37
N GLY A 739 -35.61 -75.80 0.34
CA GLY A 739 -35.37 -75.00 -0.86
C GLY A 739 -35.02 -73.55 -0.55
N HIS A 740 -33.98 -73.05 -1.21
CA HIS A 740 -33.52 -71.65 -1.15
C HIS A 740 -34.52 -70.61 -1.66
N GLY A 741 -35.76 -71.01 -2.00
CA GLY A 741 -36.78 -70.16 -2.60
C GLY A 741 -38.19 -70.41 -2.03
N LEU A 742 -39.15 -69.61 -2.51
CA LEU A 742 -40.56 -69.77 -2.14
C LEU A 742 -41.11 -71.13 -2.63
N PRO A 743 -41.89 -71.86 -1.80
CA PRO A 743 -42.55 -73.10 -2.21
C PRO A 743 -43.40 -72.91 -3.49
N PRO A 744 -43.41 -73.87 -4.44
CA PRO A 744 -44.20 -73.78 -5.67
C PRO A 744 -45.70 -73.55 -5.45
N ALA A 745 -46.25 -74.06 -4.34
CA ALA A 745 -47.64 -73.85 -3.94
C ALA A 745 -47.94 -72.39 -3.55
N GLU A 746 -46.99 -71.72 -2.89
CA GLU A 746 -47.12 -70.29 -2.53
C GLU A 746 -47.02 -69.42 -3.80
N ILE A 747 -46.13 -69.76 -4.73
CA ILE A 747 -45.99 -69.09 -6.04
C ILE A 747 -47.27 -69.25 -6.88
N ALA A 748 -47.85 -70.44 -6.94
CA ALA A 748 -49.07 -70.70 -7.70
C ALA A 748 -50.31 -70.01 -7.09
N ALA A 749 -50.43 -69.98 -5.76
CA ALA A 749 -51.48 -69.24 -5.06
C ALA A 749 -51.38 -67.74 -5.34
N PHE A 750 -50.16 -67.22 -5.43
CA PHE A 750 -49.89 -65.84 -5.78
C PHE A 750 -50.28 -65.51 -7.23
N GLN A 751 -49.84 -66.32 -8.20
CA GLN A 751 -50.16 -66.11 -9.62
C GLN A 751 -51.68 -66.09 -9.88
N ARG A 752 -52.44 -66.97 -9.21
CA ARG A 752 -53.91 -66.94 -9.24
C ARG A 752 -54.48 -65.61 -8.76
N ARG A 753 -54.04 -65.13 -7.59
CA ARG A 753 -54.58 -63.90 -6.99
C ARG A 753 -54.18 -62.63 -7.74
N LYS A 754 -52.98 -62.60 -8.35
CA LYS A 754 -52.57 -61.50 -9.23
C LYS A 754 -53.45 -61.44 -10.49
N ALA A 755 -53.75 -62.60 -11.09
CA ALA A 755 -54.68 -62.68 -12.22
C ALA A 755 -56.09 -62.20 -11.81
N GLU A 756 -56.57 -62.58 -10.62
CA GLU A 756 -57.85 -62.10 -10.07
C GLU A 756 -57.88 -60.57 -9.87
N ARG A 757 -56.81 -59.97 -9.32
CA ARG A 757 -56.72 -58.50 -9.15
C ARG A 757 -56.63 -57.75 -10.48
N GLN A 758 -55.91 -58.29 -11.46
CA GLN A 758 -55.85 -57.71 -12.81
C GLN A 758 -57.21 -57.80 -13.53
N LEU A 759 -57.97 -58.89 -13.32
CA LEU A 759 -59.33 -59.04 -13.81
C LEU A 759 -60.31 -58.04 -13.17
N VAL A 760 -60.10 -57.67 -11.89
CA VAL A 760 -60.89 -56.63 -11.22
C VAL A 760 -60.51 -55.22 -11.68
N ARG A 761 -59.22 -54.95 -11.93
CA ARG A 761 -58.72 -53.65 -12.40
C ARG A 761 -59.05 -53.36 -13.87
N ASN A 762 -59.31 -54.41 -14.67
CA ASN A 762 -59.71 -54.32 -16.08
C ASN A 762 -61.22 -54.44 -16.32
N LYS A 763 -62.06 -54.42 -15.27
CA LYS A 763 -63.49 -54.16 -15.46
C LYS A 763 -63.70 -52.66 -15.69
N PRO A 764 -64.40 -52.26 -16.76
CA PRO A 764 -64.59 -50.87 -17.13
C PRO A 764 -65.36 -50.07 -16.07
#